data_AF-A0A8J2H6S5-F1
#
_entry.id   AF-A0A8J2H6S5-F1
#
_cell.length_a   1.000
_cell.length_b   1.000
_cell.length_c   1.000
_cell.angle_alpha   90.00
_cell.angle_beta   90.00
_cell.angle_gamma   90.00
#
_symmetry.space_group_name_H-M   'P 1'
#
loop_
_entity.id
_entity.type
_entity.pdbx_description
1 polymer ?
#
loop_
_entity_poly.entity_id
_entity_poly.type
_entity_poly.pdbx_seq_one_letter_code
_entity_poly.pdbx_strand_id
1 'polypeptide(L)'
;MADNLKCVICASEKDEKVLLFSEETLKRCQRILDLRKHHNLKYKDVILPSDLYDCGYHRSCYRVFTALKTKFYEKKDTKIKDVAPSTSQSNTLSTESLSAQQPSTSTDNSMIAETVTQNVDLSIDSSVLDEVVIEDDLRVIHSKRRRRRSFEAIDPELPFFPKKSKMRSGFQPEVSEREEENIVIHEDLYNRIDTVWMLSHAVHLPDIPMWAGFNSAVTKDDSPQQLISYLTPINASPTAHPVVLETMEQCMKILEEINQPYMQVTYDLAIAKIAFQIKATETSPKFSKLFIHLGSFHIMLSYFKIIGKFIDGCGLSTIMVESELLASGSVASFLDGKHFNRCKRLHPMMALGLQILHFRSFLEQEKIEITDDTFQELQRLKSCQTPIFFIHDEKLKELCANYAKFEEQTLHGDFGKTAQFYMVYVKLVHYYLTLSRSIRLGDFELFKNILPKITNLFFLFNHQNYARWTVTYHYNLMKVASTHPGLEEDFKKGFFGIKRTGKPFSRQPIDLTLEQTINADAARRLTGITHLTDSIAARQRWARSHDIRSTIITHVLEEIGINKKQDISAELQPSNIKKNCEQLEKFVKSFDQYINPFSAQLPPNQLFNISSGKAASTQVEDFLLNVEKIGDDLRKAFISECSSDINRIDVIFDQYWYPSIKDNERNLRHEAPLIDYSIYGPDQIRPSDFTKEMRNTKFKEALIEFFTIHWATDDVAPFIGNKLIHLNFKNCYSYRSNDGKVKSSIVEDLCCKSHEEADSKIIFHACSIIDQSNIVIRGSDTDILIIMLGNMVNLKNPSSHIWMLTGTGNNERFIDVSKIYTELGPLLAKSLIGFHAFTGCYFNPAFYNRGKKKPFTLLKNNVEFQKAFAAFGDIGLTEDTIRELFNVIQKYTCSMYNAKKSIDVDDGRFQLFVNSYKAVDMNENFNKKVRSFDASLIPPCKSELYQQVLRTHYISSIWKNAHANEPTSLNPLEYGWMEMENRYVFKWFEGDQLPCFVSDLILNPEESDLEDEDDLSLSEDDSEDEN
;
A
#
# COMPACT_ATOMS: atom_id res chain seq x y z
N MET A 1 -3.66 56.95 -6.18
CA MET A 1 -2.22 57.10 -5.85
C MET A 1 -1.67 55.72 -5.52
N ALA A 2 -1.43 54.86 -6.52
CA ALA A 2 -0.96 53.47 -6.28
C ALA A 2 -0.01 52.95 -7.36
N ASP A 3 0.45 53.81 -8.27
CA ASP A 3 0.83 53.42 -9.63
C ASP A 3 2.34 53.53 -9.91
N ASN A 4 3.17 53.38 -8.86
CA ASN A 4 4.64 53.36 -9.00
C ASN A 4 5.39 52.67 -7.83
N LEU A 5 4.81 51.62 -7.23
CA LEU A 5 5.46 50.84 -6.17
C LEU A 5 6.64 50.02 -6.74
N LYS A 6 7.87 50.29 -6.29
CA LYS A 6 9.08 49.55 -6.71
C LYS A 6 9.42 48.38 -5.77
N CYS A 7 10.07 47.36 -6.33
CA CYS A 7 10.48 46.15 -5.60
C CYS A 7 11.87 46.33 -4.94
N VAL A 8 11.91 46.42 -3.61
CA VAL A 8 13.17 46.69 -2.87
C VAL A 8 14.25 45.60 -3.00
N ILE A 9 13.85 44.38 -3.35
CA ILE A 9 14.77 43.22 -3.39
C ILE A 9 15.56 43.16 -4.70
N CYS A 10 15.04 43.70 -5.81
CA CYS A 10 15.73 43.70 -7.11
C CYS A 10 15.96 45.07 -7.73
N ALA A 11 15.28 46.13 -7.28
CA ALA A 11 15.30 47.50 -7.82
C ALA A 11 14.90 47.66 -9.30
N SER A 12 14.96 46.60 -10.10
CA SER A 12 14.45 46.53 -11.48
C SER A 12 12.94 46.37 -11.53
N GLU A 13 12.35 46.90 -12.59
CA GLU A 13 11.01 46.52 -13.04
C GLU A 13 10.99 45.06 -13.55
N LYS A 14 9.80 44.46 -13.55
CA LYS A 14 9.48 43.12 -14.06
C LYS A 14 7.98 43.05 -14.38
N ASP A 15 7.58 42.13 -15.24
CA ASP A 15 6.17 41.74 -15.46
C ASP A 15 5.61 40.88 -14.30
N GLU A 16 5.80 41.31 -13.06
CA GLU A 16 5.27 40.65 -11.86
C GLU A 16 4.69 41.70 -10.91
N LYS A 17 3.43 41.54 -10.48
CA LYS A 17 2.77 42.53 -9.61
C LYS A 17 3.53 42.69 -8.29
N VAL A 18 3.95 43.92 -7.99
CA VAL A 18 4.56 44.31 -6.71
C VAL A 18 3.49 44.22 -5.60
N LEU A 19 3.84 43.54 -4.51
CA LEU A 19 3.01 43.37 -3.32
C LEU A 19 3.56 44.24 -2.19
N LEU A 20 2.70 44.97 -1.49
CA LEU A 20 3.06 45.69 -0.26
C LEU A 20 3.49 44.71 0.85
N PHE A 21 4.27 45.23 1.80
CA PHE A 21 4.62 44.47 3.00
C PHE A 21 3.43 44.37 3.97
N SER A 22 3.31 43.22 4.64
CA SER A 22 2.57 43.12 5.89
C SER A 22 3.57 43.17 7.05
N GLU A 23 3.07 43.45 8.26
CA GLU A 23 3.90 43.48 9.45
C GLU A 23 4.70 42.18 9.67
N GLU A 24 4.08 41.03 9.35
CA GLU A 24 4.73 39.71 9.42
C GLU A 24 5.77 39.50 8.31
N THR A 25 5.48 39.89 7.05
CA THR A 25 6.44 39.71 5.95
C THR A 25 7.62 40.67 6.03
N LEU A 26 7.44 41.89 6.56
CA LEU A 26 8.52 42.83 6.83
C LEU A 26 9.43 42.32 7.96
N LYS A 27 8.86 41.93 9.12
CA LYS A 27 9.63 41.35 10.25
C LYS A 27 10.41 40.10 9.84
N ARG A 28 9.82 39.26 8.98
CA ARG A 28 10.52 38.09 8.40
C ARG A 28 11.64 38.49 7.45
N CYS A 29 11.45 39.52 6.61
CA CYS A 29 12.52 40.05 5.76
C CYS A 29 13.66 40.68 6.57
N GLN A 30 13.37 41.44 7.62
CA GLN A 30 14.37 42.02 8.52
C GLN A 30 15.25 40.92 9.15
N ARG A 31 14.64 39.91 9.79
CA ARG A 31 15.39 38.78 10.40
C ARG A 31 16.26 38.01 9.39
N ILE A 32 15.83 37.90 8.14
CA ILE A 32 16.64 37.26 7.08
C ILE A 32 17.74 38.20 6.56
N LEU A 33 17.48 39.51 6.50
CA LEU A 33 18.49 40.52 6.16
C LEU A 33 19.65 40.50 7.16
N ASP A 34 19.35 40.39 8.45
CA ASP A 34 20.37 40.35 9.50
C ASP A 34 21.23 39.08 9.42
N LEU A 35 20.63 37.91 9.20
CA LEU A 35 21.37 36.67 8.92
C LEU A 35 22.21 36.76 7.63
N ARG A 36 21.71 37.45 6.59
CA ARG A 36 22.46 37.71 5.35
C ARG A 36 23.61 38.67 5.57
N LYS A 37 23.46 39.71 6.39
CA LYS A 37 24.54 40.62 6.79
C LYS A 37 25.61 39.91 7.61
N HIS A 38 25.20 39.21 8.68
CA HIS A 38 26.10 38.49 9.58
C HIS A 38 26.94 37.42 8.85
N HIS A 39 26.34 36.68 7.90
CA HIS A 39 27.05 35.69 7.08
C HIS A 39 27.56 36.22 5.72
N ASN A 40 27.57 37.54 5.49
CA ASN A 40 28.07 38.21 4.27
C ASN A 40 27.51 37.63 2.95
N LEU A 41 26.21 37.33 2.91
CA LEU A 41 25.52 36.65 1.80
C LEU A 41 24.94 37.64 0.78
N LYS A 42 24.64 37.15 -0.44
CA LYS A 42 23.90 37.92 -1.45
C LYS A 42 22.60 38.50 -0.86
N TYR A 43 22.29 39.74 -1.23
CA TYR A 43 21.17 40.55 -0.72
C TYR A 43 21.33 41.07 0.73
N LYS A 44 22.52 41.01 1.34
CA LYS A 44 22.82 41.67 2.63
C LYS A 44 22.62 43.20 2.62
N ASP A 45 22.76 43.82 1.45
CA ASP A 45 22.72 45.28 1.25
C ASP A 45 21.32 45.79 0.86
N VAL A 46 20.29 44.93 0.87
CA VAL A 46 18.90 45.34 0.59
C VAL A 46 18.40 46.26 1.70
N ILE A 47 17.95 47.45 1.32
CA ILE A 47 17.26 48.39 2.21
C ILE A 47 15.78 48.00 2.25
N LEU A 48 15.27 47.71 3.44
CA LEU A 48 13.84 47.49 3.70
C LEU A 48 13.24 48.80 4.23
N PRO A 49 11.93 49.07 3.99
CA PRO A 49 11.31 50.30 4.46
C PRO A 49 11.16 50.33 5.98
N SER A 50 11.00 51.55 6.52
CA SER A 50 10.46 51.78 7.86
C SER A 50 8.97 51.45 7.92
N ASP A 51 8.22 51.83 6.88
CA ASP A 51 6.75 51.84 6.87
C ASP A 51 6.17 50.90 5.81
N LEU A 52 5.00 50.32 6.11
CA LEU A 52 4.43 49.20 5.33
C LEU A 52 3.91 49.57 3.93
N TYR A 53 3.75 50.86 3.64
CA TYR A 53 3.03 51.36 2.47
C TYR A 53 3.92 51.97 1.38
N ASP A 54 5.18 52.28 1.68
CA ASP A 54 6.06 53.07 0.80
C ASP A 54 6.59 52.30 -0.40
N CYS A 55 6.75 50.99 -0.26
CA CYS A 55 7.31 50.11 -1.29
C CYS A 55 6.90 48.64 -1.07
N GLY A 56 7.31 47.76 -1.98
CA GLY A 56 6.90 46.37 -1.94
C GLY A 56 7.93 45.39 -2.48
N TYR A 57 7.45 44.19 -2.83
CA TYR A 57 8.25 43.11 -3.38
C TYR A 57 7.52 42.31 -4.47
N HIS A 58 8.28 41.81 -5.44
CA HIS A 58 7.86 40.71 -6.31
C HIS A 58 7.82 39.40 -5.49
N ARG A 59 6.80 38.55 -5.69
CA ARG A 59 6.63 37.28 -4.96
C ARG A 59 7.77 36.30 -5.26
N SER A 60 8.31 36.32 -6.47
CA SER A 60 9.55 35.61 -6.85
C SER A 60 10.75 36.08 -6.03
N CYS A 61 10.97 37.40 -5.97
CA CYS A 61 12.08 38.00 -5.24
C CYS A 61 12.00 37.73 -3.73
N TYR A 62 10.81 37.78 -3.12
CA TYR A 62 10.60 37.43 -1.71
C TYR A 62 10.94 35.97 -1.41
N ARG A 63 10.57 35.02 -2.30
CA ARG A 63 10.97 33.61 -2.16
C ARG A 63 12.48 33.42 -2.22
N VAL A 64 13.16 34.06 -3.18
CA VAL A 64 14.63 33.99 -3.31
C VAL A 64 15.34 34.65 -2.12
N PHE A 65 14.83 35.79 -1.65
CA PHE A 65 15.39 36.51 -0.51
C PHE A 65 15.19 35.76 0.81
N THR A 66 14.04 35.15 1.05
CA THR A 66 13.76 34.38 2.29
C THR A 66 14.35 32.97 2.30
N ALA A 67 14.92 32.49 1.19
CA ALA A 67 15.57 31.19 1.11
C ALA A 67 17.02 31.23 1.63
N LEU A 68 17.26 30.61 2.79
CA LEU A 68 18.58 30.32 3.36
C LEU A 68 18.72 28.82 3.63
N LYS A 69 19.90 28.24 3.38
CA LYS A 69 20.21 26.86 3.77
C LYS A 69 20.22 26.73 5.30
N THR A 70 19.76 25.60 5.82
CA THR A 70 19.56 25.36 7.27
C THR A 70 20.77 25.65 8.15
N LYS A 71 22.00 25.54 7.60
CA LYS A 71 23.26 25.85 8.29
C LYS A 71 23.46 27.34 8.66
N PHE A 72 22.63 28.26 8.14
CA PHE A 72 22.66 29.69 8.45
C PHE A 72 21.63 30.10 9.51
N TYR A 73 21.04 29.14 10.21
CA TYR A 73 20.23 29.36 11.41
C TYR A 73 20.96 28.73 12.59
N GLU A 74 21.34 29.54 13.58
CA GLU A 74 22.04 29.05 14.76
C GLU A 74 21.18 28.06 15.55
N LYS A 75 21.80 26.98 16.03
CA LYS A 75 21.14 26.00 16.92
C LYS A 75 21.09 26.53 18.36
N LYS A 76 20.21 27.49 18.64
CA LYS A 76 19.76 27.79 20.01
C LYS A 76 18.27 28.13 20.07
N ASP A 77 17.64 27.51 21.07
CA ASP A 77 16.40 27.85 21.80
C ASP A 77 15.11 28.10 20.97
N THR A 78 14.06 27.28 21.07
CA THR A 78 13.19 26.95 22.23
C THR A 78 12.36 28.10 22.80
N LYS A 79 11.23 28.37 22.14
CA LYS A 79 9.94 28.93 22.64
C LYS A 79 9.93 29.79 23.93
N ILE A 80 9.87 31.12 23.73
CA ILE A 80 9.08 32.10 24.51
C ILE A 80 8.51 33.07 23.44
N LYS A 81 7.21 33.38 23.25
CA LYS A 81 5.97 33.38 24.05
C LYS A 81 5.87 34.53 25.08
N ASP A 82 5.53 35.70 24.56
CA ASP A 82 5.37 36.98 25.23
C ASP A 82 4.40 36.95 26.42
N VAL A 83 4.66 37.84 27.38
CA VAL A 83 3.68 38.38 28.33
C VAL A 83 3.95 39.89 28.43
N ALA A 84 2.88 40.69 28.47
CA ALA A 84 2.92 42.15 28.48
C ALA A 84 3.65 42.75 29.71
N PRO A 85 4.13 44.01 29.63
CA PRO A 85 5.07 44.56 30.62
C PRO A 85 4.40 45.05 31.91
N SER A 86 5.24 45.26 32.93
CA SER A 86 4.94 46.06 34.12
C SER A 86 6.07 47.08 34.29
N THR A 87 5.73 48.36 34.37
CA THR A 87 6.64 49.51 34.33
C THR A 87 6.89 50.11 35.71
N SER A 88 8.01 50.81 35.87
CA SER A 88 8.17 51.77 36.97
C SER A 88 9.15 52.90 36.64
N GLN A 89 8.58 54.09 36.36
CA GLN A 89 9.21 55.41 36.44
C GLN A 89 10.31 55.72 35.39
N SER A 90 10.61 56.99 35.05
CA SER A 90 10.21 58.27 35.67
C SER A 90 9.92 59.39 34.66
N ASN A 91 9.08 60.36 35.07
CA ASN A 91 8.91 61.72 34.52
C ASN A 91 8.17 61.83 33.13
N THR A 92 7.31 62.82 32.87
CA THR A 92 6.96 64.05 33.63
C THR A 92 5.53 64.57 33.32
N LEU A 93 4.87 65.16 34.34
CA LEU A 93 3.87 66.28 34.31
C LEU A 93 2.59 66.27 33.43
N SER A 94 1.44 66.47 34.12
CA SER A 94 0.22 67.25 33.73
C SER A 94 -0.64 66.82 32.51
N THR A 95 -1.97 67.05 32.43
CA THR A 95 -3.03 67.69 33.27
C THR A 95 -4.38 66.93 33.13
N GLU A 96 -5.37 67.23 34.00
CA GLU A 96 -6.84 67.37 33.80
C GLU A 96 -7.62 66.57 32.72
N SER A 97 -8.91 66.17 32.86
CA SER A 97 -9.92 66.17 33.95
C SER A 97 -11.21 65.42 33.51
N LEU A 98 -12.12 65.06 34.45
CA LEU A 98 -13.57 64.72 34.24
C LEU A 98 -13.94 63.51 33.31
N SER A 99 -15.15 62.92 33.29
CA SER A 99 -16.15 62.65 34.35
C SER A 99 -17.23 61.61 33.94
N ALA A 100 -17.51 60.64 34.83
CA ALA A 100 -18.85 60.12 35.23
C ALA A 100 -19.82 59.34 34.27
N GLN A 101 -20.77 58.66 34.97
CA GLN A 101 -22.11 58.15 34.58
C GLN A 101 -22.35 56.68 34.12
N GLN A 102 -23.26 56.03 34.85
CA GLN A 102 -24.13 54.90 34.48
C GLN A 102 -25.61 55.36 34.58
N PRO A 103 -26.55 54.67 33.92
CA PRO A 103 -27.88 54.35 34.51
C PRO A 103 -28.20 52.81 34.43
N SER A 104 -28.65 52.12 35.48
CA SER A 104 -30.05 51.95 36.01
C SER A 104 -30.99 51.14 35.08
N THR A 105 -31.42 49.86 35.31
CA THR A 105 -32.13 49.12 36.41
C THR A 105 -33.66 49.02 36.29
N SER A 106 -34.19 47.78 36.17
CA SER A 106 -35.58 47.33 36.48
C SER A 106 -35.64 45.77 36.35
N THR A 107 -35.97 44.92 37.34
CA THR A 107 -37.25 44.60 38.06
C THR A 107 -38.30 43.86 37.20
N ASP A 108 -38.95 42.74 37.59
CA ASP A 108 -38.83 41.90 38.82
C ASP A 108 -39.61 40.55 38.73
N ASN A 109 -39.52 39.72 39.79
CA ASN A 109 -40.45 38.63 40.23
C ASN A 109 -40.51 37.27 39.44
N SER A 110 -40.79 36.10 40.06
CA SER A 110 -41.11 35.75 41.48
C SER A 110 -40.82 34.27 41.84
N MET A 111 -40.44 34.01 43.12
CA MET A 111 -40.63 32.82 44.00
C MET A 111 -40.40 31.39 43.45
N ILE A 112 -39.51 30.52 43.99
CA ILE A 112 -39.15 30.09 45.38
C ILE A 112 -40.02 28.93 45.92
N ALA A 113 -39.37 27.79 46.19
CA ALA A 113 -39.72 26.78 47.19
C ALA A 113 -38.42 26.02 47.59
N GLU A 114 -38.24 25.68 48.87
CA GLU A 114 -36.92 25.29 49.43
C GLU A 114 -36.81 23.81 49.87
N THR A 115 -35.65 23.22 49.54
CA THR A 115 -34.70 22.52 50.44
C THR A 115 -35.20 21.51 51.49
N VAL A 116 -34.75 20.24 51.37
CA VAL A 116 -34.10 19.47 52.46
C VAL A 116 -33.09 18.46 51.88
N THR A 117 -31.81 18.54 52.28
CA THR A 117 -30.88 17.39 52.34
C THR A 117 -29.70 17.68 53.31
N GLN A 118 -29.99 17.60 54.60
CA GLN A 118 -28.98 17.27 55.63
C GLN A 118 -28.75 15.75 55.63
N ASN A 119 -27.66 15.17 56.13
CA ASN A 119 -26.33 15.67 56.51
C ASN A 119 -25.38 14.46 56.57
N VAL A 120 -24.10 14.63 56.22
CA VAL A 120 -22.99 13.96 56.94
C VAL A 120 -21.88 15.00 57.08
N ASP A 121 -21.51 15.27 58.34
CA ASP A 121 -20.46 16.23 58.70
C ASP A 121 -19.05 15.72 58.36
N LEU A 122 -18.12 16.66 58.17
CA LEU A 122 -16.98 16.78 59.09
C LEU A 122 -16.30 18.15 58.94
N SER A 123 -16.50 18.99 59.95
CA SER A 123 -15.98 20.34 60.09
C SER A 123 -14.45 20.43 60.20
N ILE A 124 -13.88 21.59 59.83
CA ILE A 124 -13.01 22.43 60.69
C ILE A 124 -12.93 23.82 60.06
N ASP A 125 -13.20 24.87 60.85
CA ASP A 125 -12.78 26.27 60.61
C ASP A 125 -12.82 27.05 61.95
N SER A 126 -12.43 28.33 61.94
CA SER A 126 -12.24 29.27 63.06
C SER A 126 -10.96 28.99 63.87
N SER A 127 -9.91 29.80 63.71
CA SER A 127 -9.64 31.03 64.49
C SER A 127 -8.49 30.79 65.48
N VAL A 128 -7.70 31.77 65.97
CA VAL A 128 -7.57 33.20 65.63
C VAL A 128 -6.11 33.66 65.92
N LEU A 129 -5.75 34.86 65.45
CA LEU A 129 -4.59 35.74 65.77
C LEU A 129 -3.44 35.24 66.69
N ASP A 130 -2.22 35.64 66.33
CA ASP A 130 -1.51 36.65 67.15
C ASP A 130 -0.45 37.43 66.34
N GLU A 131 -0.25 38.71 66.68
CA GLU A 131 0.75 39.63 66.11
C GLU A 131 1.84 39.94 67.13
N VAL A 132 3.12 39.98 66.72
CA VAL A 132 4.23 40.56 67.52
C VAL A 132 5.20 41.32 66.61
N VAL A 133 5.73 42.44 67.13
CA VAL A 133 6.70 43.38 66.52
C VAL A 133 7.66 43.90 67.61
N ILE A 134 8.84 44.49 67.33
CA ILE A 134 9.33 45.03 66.05
C ILE A 134 10.28 44.01 65.34
N GLU A 135 11.50 44.22 64.83
CA GLU A 135 12.43 45.36 64.75
C GLU A 135 13.31 45.21 63.47
N ASP A 136 14.16 46.20 63.17
CA ASP A 136 14.88 46.34 61.89
C ASP A 136 16.05 45.34 61.69
N ASP A 137 16.27 44.84 60.45
CA ASP A 137 17.24 45.49 59.54
C ASP A 137 17.31 44.97 58.08
N LEU A 138 17.77 45.86 57.19
CA LEU A 138 18.51 45.64 55.92
C LEU A 138 18.12 44.52 54.90
N ARG A 139 17.01 44.77 54.17
CA ARG A 139 16.81 44.58 52.71
C ARG A 139 17.69 43.54 51.94
N VAL A 140 17.13 42.35 51.66
CA VAL A 140 17.45 41.55 50.44
C VAL A 140 16.15 41.04 49.80
N ILE A 141 15.88 41.42 48.54
CA ILE A 141 14.61 41.07 47.87
C ILE A 141 14.71 39.69 47.18
N HIS A 142 14.30 38.64 47.90
CA HIS A 142 13.96 37.36 47.27
C HIS A 142 12.63 37.46 46.51
N SER A 143 12.67 37.40 45.17
CA SER A 143 11.46 37.26 44.37
C SER A 143 10.89 35.84 44.48
N LYS A 144 9.70 35.71 45.08
CA LYS A 144 9.00 34.42 45.23
C LYS A 144 8.68 33.83 43.85
N ARG A 145 9.47 32.83 43.40
CA ARG A 145 9.18 32.05 42.19
C ARG A 145 7.78 31.42 42.29
N ARG A 146 6.80 31.93 41.53
CA ARG A 146 5.58 31.17 41.21
C ARG A 146 6.00 29.81 40.63
N ARG A 147 5.72 28.71 41.33
CA ARG A 147 5.79 27.36 40.74
C ARG A 147 4.83 27.32 39.55
N ARG A 148 5.36 27.50 38.33
CA ARG A 148 4.64 27.06 37.12
C ARG A 148 4.37 25.57 37.32
N ARG A 149 3.11 25.15 37.22
CA ARG A 149 2.75 23.73 37.14
C ARG A 149 3.13 23.21 35.75
N SER A 150 4.42 23.09 35.48
CA SER A 150 4.93 22.29 34.37
C SER A 150 4.50 20.85 34.63
N PHE A 151 3.60 20.34 33.80
CA PHE A 151 3.31 18.92 33.77
C PHE A 151 4.56 18.21 33.24
N GLU A 152 5.29 17.56 34.14
CA GLU A 152 6.42 16.70 33.78
C GLU A 152 5.88 15.43 33.12
N ALA A 153 6.54 14.99 32.06
CA ALA A 153 6.07 13.87 31.25
C ALA A 153 6.37 12.55 31.95
N ILE A 154 5.42 12.08 32.76
CA ILE A 154 5.34 10.66 33.12
C ILE A 154 4.74 9.93 31.92
N ASP A 155 5.60 9.57 30.98
CA ASP A 155 5.30 8.53 29.99
C ASP A 155 5.25 7.17 30.71
N PRO A 156 4.36 6.24 30.33
CA PRO A 156 4.43 4.87 30.82
C PRO A 156 5.73 4.23 30.31
N GLU A 157 6.44 3.50 31.17
CA GLU A 157 7.61 2.70 30.77
C GLU A 157 7.14 1.52 29.91
N LEU A 158 7.04 1.76 28.59
CA LEU A 158 6.57 0.75 27.64
C LEU A 158 7.48 -0.48 27.68
N PRO A 159 6.93 -1.70 27.83
CA PRO A 159 7.71 -2.90 28.08
C PRO A 159 8.68 -3.20 26.93
N PHE A 160 9.96 -3.32 27.26
CA PHE A 160 11.00 -3.65 26.29
C PHE A 160 10.85 -5.11 25.82
N PHE A 161 10.60 -5.29 24.53
CA PHE A 161 10.48 -6.62 23.91
C PHE A 161 11.75 -6.96 23.11
N PRO A 162 12.73 -7.69 23.70
CA PRO A 162 13.99 -8.02 23.03
C PRO A 162 13.84 -9.12 21.97
N LYS A 163 12.77 -9.91 22.01
CA LYS A 163 12.57 -11.07 21.13
C LYS A 163 12.17 -10.59 19.73
N LYS A 164 12.75 -11.19 18.67
CA LYS A 164 12.27 -10.96 17.30
C LYS A 164 10.98 -11.74 17.07
N SER A 165 9.86 -11.02 17.09
CA SER A 165 8.51 -11.52 16.83
C SER A 165 8.43 -12.31 15.52
N LYS A 166 7.93 -13.53 15.57
CA LYS A 166 7.65 -14.40 14.43
C LYS A 166 6.43 -15.27 14.73
N MET A 167 5.73 -15.71 13.69
CA MET A 167 4.92 -16.92 13.81
C MET A 167 5.86 -18.11 13.98
N ARG A 168 5.63 -18.94 15.01
CA ARG A 168 6.42 -20.16 15.29
C ARG A 168 5.59 -21.45 15.22
N SER A 169 4.27 -21.36 15.33
CA SER A 169 3.36 -22.48 15.17
C SER A 169 3.39 -22.99 13.74
N GLY A 170 3.54 -24.30 13.56
CA GLY A 170 3.19 -24.94 12.29
C GLY A 170 1.73 -24.65 11.99
N PHE A 171 1.46 -24.08 10.82
CA PHE A 171 0.09 -23.96 10.32
C PHE A 171 -0.31 -25.36 9.83
N GLN A 172 -0.92 -26.15 10.71
CA GLN A 172 -1.48 -27.45 10.38
C GLN A 172 -3.02 -27.34 10.28
N PRO A 173 -3.52 -26.90 9.11
CA PRO A 173 -4.91 -27.03 8.74
C PRO A 173 -5.17 -28.50 8.42
N GLU A 174 -5.32 -29.31 9.47
CA GLU A 174 -6.13 -30.52 9.38
C GLU A 174 -7.56 -30.07 9.04
N VAL A 175 -7.81 -29.89 7.75
CA VAL A 175 -9.15 -29.65 7.22
C VAL A 175 -9.86 -30.99 7.15
N SER A 176 -10.25 -31.49 8.31
CA SER A 176 -11.33 -32.47 8.38
C SER A 176 -12.61 -31.77 7.91
N GLU A 177 -12.93 -31.89 6.63
CA GLU A 177 -14.25 -31.61 6.04
C GLU A 177 -15.30 -32.64 6.54
N ARG A 178 -15.21 -33.03 7.82
CA ARG A 178 -15.81 -34.24 8.43
C ARG A 178 -16.09 -34.10 9.93
N GLU A 179 -16.34 -32.88 10.39
CA GLU A 179 -17.15 -32.67 11.60
C GLU A 179 -18.41 -31.88 11.19
N GLU A 180 -19.15 -32.47 10.25
CA GLU A 180 -20.55 -32.13 9.98
C GLU A 180 -21.43 -32.62 11.15
N GLU A 181 -21.28 -31.98 12.31
CA GLU A 181 -22.40 -31.87 13.24
C GLU A 181 -23.56 -31.12 12.56
N ASN A 182 -24.75 -31.15 13.16
CA ASN A 182 -25.94 -30.50 12.58
C ASN A 182 -25.88 -28.96 12.70
N ILE A 183 -25.02 -28.32 11.91
CA ILE A 183 -24.83 -26.86 11.87
C ILE A 183 -26.07 -26.22 11.23
N VAL A 184 -26.95 -25.66 12.07
CA VAL A 184 -28.14 -24.93 11.63
C VAL A 184 -27.75 -23.53 11.15
N ILE A 185 -27.35 -23.41 9.88
CA ILE A 185 -27.25 -22.10 9.21
C ILE A 185 -28.65 -21.71 8.73
N HIS A 186 -29.16 -20.54 9.14
CA HIS A 186 -30.47 -20.03 8.71
C HIS A 186 -30.46 -19.43 7.28
N GLU A 187 -29.68 -20.02 6.35
CA GLU A 187 -29.42 -19.48 5.01
C GLU A 187 -30.71 -19.37 4.16
N ASP A 188 -31.60 -20.37 4.22
CA ASP A 188 -32.95 -20.31 3.60
C ASP A 188 -33.78 -19.11 4.10
N LEU A 189 -33.83 -18.87 5.41
CA LEU A 189 -34.57 -17.73 5.98
C LEU A 189 -33.97 -16.39 5.53
N TYR A 190 -32.64 -16.28 5.49
CA TYR A 190 -31.95 -15.06 5.08
C TYR A 190 -32.10 -14.78 3.59
N ASN A 191 -31.97 -15.80 2.74
CA ASN A 191 -32.21 -15.71 1.31
C ASN A 191 -33.67 -15.30 1.05
N ARG A 192 -34.64 -15.95 1.70
CA ARG A 192 -36.08 -15.61 1.61
C ARG A 192 -36.36 -14.16 2.00
N ILE A 193 -35.76 -13.66 3.08
CA ILE A 193 -35.90 -12.24 3.50
C ILE A 193 -35.36 -11.29 2.43
N ASP A 194 -34.18 -11.59 1.84
CA ASP A 194 -33.56 -10.70 0.86
C ASP A 194 -34.20 -10.81 -0.55
N THR A 195 -34.73 -11.97 -0.94
CA THR A 195 -35.59 -12.12 -2.12
C THR A 195 -36.89 -11.33 -1.95
N VAL A 196 -37.58 -11.45 -0.81
CA VAL A 196 -38.82 -10.67 -0.54
C VAL A 196 -38.53 -9.16 -0.51
N TRP A 197 -37.38 -8.74 0.01
CA TRP A 197 -36.93 -7.35 -0.04
C TRP A 197 -36.69 -6.86 -1.49
N MET A 198 -36.01 -7.65 -2.32
CA MET A 198 -35.79 -7.33 -3.74
C MET A 198 -37.11 -7.24 -4.49
N LEU A 199 -37.98 -8.24 -4.36
CA LEU A 199 -39.31 -8.27 -5.00
C LEU A 199 -40.16 -7.06 -4.59
N SER A 200 -40.13 -6.67 -3.31
CA SER A 200 -40.85 -5.49 -2.81
C SER A 200 -40.41 -4.19 -3.52
N HIS A 201 -39.12 -4.04 -3.84
CA HIS A 201 -38.63 -2.92 -4.64
C HIS A 201 -38.97 -3.08 -6.14
N ALA A 202 -38.88 -4.30 -6.67
CA ALA A 202 -39.16 -4.58 -8.08
C ALA A 202 -40.62 -4.27 -8.48
N VAL A 203 -41.59 -4.52 -7.57
CA VAL A 203 -43.02 -4.21 -7.75
C VAL A 203 -43.40 -2.80 -7.26
N HIS A 204 -42.43 -1.95 -6.93
CA HIS A 204 -42.62 -0.57 -6.42
C HIS A 204 -43.57 -0.48 -5.20
N LEU A 205 -43.51 -1.45 -4.28
CA LEU A 205 -44.28 -1.44 -3.03
C LEU A 205 -43.88 -0.19 -2.19
N PRO A 206 -44.83 0.56 -1.59
CA PRO A 206 -44.52 1.84 -0.95
C PRO A 206 -43.76 1.68 0.37
N ASP A 207 -42.99 2.71 0.73
CA ASP A 207 -42.23 2.83 1.99
C ASP A 207 -41.36 1.61 2.33
N ILE A 208 -40.65 1.05 1.34
CA ILE A 208 -39.68 -0.04 1.56
C ILE A 208 -38.29 0.54 1.78
N PRO A 209 -37.69 0.41 2.97
CA PRO A 209 -36.33 0.88 3.22
C PRO A 209 -35.26 0.08 2.44
N MET A 210 -34.05 0.62 2.41
CA MET A 210 -32.86 -0.11 1.96
C MET A 210 -32.55 -1.27 2.92
N TRP A 211 -31.80 -2.27 2.43
CA TRP A 211 -31.56 -3.57 3.06
C TRP A 211 -31.40 -3.58 4.59
N ALA A 212 -30.59 -2.66 5.14
CA ALA A 212 -30.36 -2.59 6.58
C ALA A 212 -31.60 -2.14 7.37
N GLY A 213 -32.37 -1.18 6.86
CA GLY A 213 -33.63 -0.76 7.45
C GLY A 213 -34.70 -1.85 7.32
N PHE A 214 -34.77 -2.56 6.18
CA PHE A 214 -35.74 -3.64 5.98
C PHE A 214 -35.49 -4.78 6.97
N ASN A 215 -34.25 -5.26 7.04
CA ASN A 215 -33.84 -6.27 8.01
C ASN A 215 -34.03 -5.79 9.47
N SER A 216 -33.89 -4.49 9.77
CA SER A 216 -34.20 -3.93 11.10
C SER A 216 -35.70 -3.88 11.43
N ALA A 217 -36.59 -3.93 10.45
CA ALA A 217 -38.04 -3.97 10.67
C ALA A 217 -38.53 -5.41 10.90
N VAL A 218 -38.01 -6.37 10.12
CA VAL A 218 -38.41 -7.78 10.16
C VAL A 218 -37.61 -8.63 11.16
N THR A 219 -36.48 -8.16 11.69
CA THR A 219 -35.72 -8.87 12.73
C THR A 219 -36.30 -8.62 14.11
N LYS A 220 -36.60 -9.68 14.88
CA LYS A 220 -36.70 -9.62 16.34
C LYS A 220 -35.33 -9.89 16.97
N ASP A 221 -34.92 -9.08 17.94
CA ASP A 221 -33.62 -9.20 18.62
C ASP A 221 -33.67 -8.59 20.03
N ASP A 222 -34.01 -9.44 21.00
CA ASP A 222 -34.19 -9.06 22.41
C ASP A 222 -32.87 -9.02 23.21
N SER A 223 -31.71 -9.14 22.55
CA SER A 223 -30.40 -9.16 23.21
C SER A 223 -30.06 -7.83 23.92
N PRO A 224 -29.30 -7.87 25.03
CA PRO A 224 -28.91 -6.68 25.77
C PRO A 224 -27.95 -5.78 24.98
N GLN A 225 -27.97 -4.48 25.30
CA GLN A 225 -26.96 -3.53 24.84
C GLN A 225 -25.66 -3.70 25.65
N GLN A 226 -24.50 -3.65 24.99
CA GLN A 226 -23.22 -3.63 25.71
C GLN A 226 -22.92 -2.23 26.26
N LEU A 227 -22.38 -2.20 27.48
CA LEU A 227 -21.74 -1.01 28.05
C LEU A 227 -20.40 -0.75 27.35
N ILE A 228 -20.03 0.53 27.24
CA ILE A 228 -18.76 0.95 26.65
C ILE A 228 -17.99 1.74 27.70
N SER A 229 -16.71 1.42 27.85
CA SER A 229 -15.76 2.12 28.71
C SER A 229 -14.45 2.30 27.98
N TYR A 230 -13.64 3.26 28.39
CA TYR A 230 -12.42 3.67 27.70
C TYR A 230 -11.21 3.52 28.63
N LEU A 231 -10.12 2.99 28.10
CA LEU A 231 -8.82 2.96 28.77
C LEU A 231 -8.02 4.22 28.42
N THR A 232 -7.04 4.58 29.25
CA THR A 232 -6.16 5.73 28.99
C THR A 232 -5.37 5.53 27.68
N PRO A 233 -5.44 6.46 26.70
CA PRO A 233 -4.77 6.29 25.40
C PRO A 233 -3.24 6.32 25.50
N ILE A 234 -2.59 5.35 24.85
CA ILE A 234 -1.12 5.29 24.73
C ILE A 234 -0.66 6.27 23.64
N ASN A 235 0.12 7.29 24.02
CA ASN A 235 0.62 8.35 23.12
C ASN A 235 1.87 7.89 22.33
N ALA A 236 1.76 6.78 21.59
CA ALA A 236 2.81 6.21 20.74
C ALA A 236 2.22 5.58 19.46
N SER A 237 3.05 5.09 18.54
CA SER A 237 2.55 4.44 17.32
C SER A 237 1.85 3.11 17.68
N PRO A 238 0.59 2.87 17.26
CA PRO A 238 -0.13 1.64 17.60
C PRO A 238 0.51 0.38 17.01
N THR A 239 1.31 0.54 15.95
CA THR A 239 2.10 -0.52 15.31
C THR A 239 3.50 -0.72 15.92
N ALA A 240 3.84 -0.04 17.01
CA ALA A 240 5.09 -0.27 17.72
C ALA A 240 4.96 -1.49 18.65
N HIS A 241 5.92 -2.42 18.59
CA HIS A 241 5.89 -3.67 19.36
C HIS A 241 5.63 -3.48 20.88
N PRO A 242 6.27 -2.52 21.58
CA PRO A 242 5.98 -2.27 23.00
C PRO A 242 4.54 -1.79 23.26
N VAL A 243 3.90 -1.11 22.32
CA VAL A 243 2.51 -0.64 22.44
C VAL A 243 1.54 -1.79 22.27
N VAL A 244 1.77 -2.68 21.30
CA VAL A 244 0.95 -3.89 21.13
C VAL A 244 1.08 -4.79 22.36
N LEU A 245 2.31 -4.99 22.86
CA LEU A 245 2.57 -5.72 24.09
C LEU A 245 1.85 -5.10 25.30
N GLU A 246 1.96 -3.79 25.51
CA GLU A 246 1.25 -3.09 26.59
C GLU A 246 -0.26 -3.29 26.51
N THR A 247 -0.88 -3.18 25.31
CA THR A 247 -2.33 -3.45 25.19
C THR A 247 -2.70 -4.89 25.54
N MET A 248 -1.88 -5.87 25.17
CA MET A 248 -2.09 -7.27 25.54
C MET A 248 -1.92 -7.51 27.04
N GLU A 249 -0.97 -6.83 27.70
CA GLU A 249 -0.77 -6.92 29.15
C GLU A 249 -1.88 -6.22 29.95
N GLN A 250 -2.39 -5.08 29.48
CA GLN A 250 -3.56 -4.43 30.07
C GLN A 250 -4.81 -5.31 29.94
N CYS A 251 -5.01 -5.99 28.80
CA CYS A 251 -6.10 -6.96 28.65
C CYS A 251 -5.99 -8.15 29.61
N MET A 252 -4.78 -8.59 29.98
CA MET A 252 -4.60 -9.63 31.01
C MET A 252 -4.92 -9.13 32.43
N LYS A 253 -4.53 -7.89 32.78
CA LYS A 253 -4.89 -7.28 34.08
C LYS A 253 -6.40 -7.15 34.23
N ILE A 254 -7.07 -6.61 33.21
CA ILE A 254 -8.54 -6.48 33.17
C ILE A 254 -9.21 -7.86 33.29
N LEU A 255 -8.69 -8.89 32.62
CA LEU A 255 -9.20 -10.26 32.69
C LEU A 255 -9.14 -10.85 34.11
N GLU A 256 -8.07 -10.53 34.86
CA GLU A 256 -7.92 -10.91 36.26
C GLU A 256 -8.85 -10.10 37.18
N GLU A 257 -8.98 -8.79 36.97
CA GLU A 257 -9.89 -7.91 37.73
C GLU A 257 -11.38 -8.30 37.59
N ILE A 258 -11.82 -8.68 36.38
CA ILE A 258 -13.21 -9.11 36.12
C ILE A 258 -13.44 -10.61 36.35
N ASN A 259 -12.41 -11.36 36.72
CA ASN A 259 -12.43 -12.81 36.98
C ASN A 259 -13.08 -13.64 35.84
N GLN A 260 -12.76 -13.33 34.57
CA GLN A 260 -13.20 -14.10 33.41
C GLN A 260 -12.12 -15.12 32.97
N PRO A 261 -12.50 -16.22 32.27
CA PRO A 261 -11.54 -17.23 31.85
C PRO A 261 -10.71 -16.80 30.62
N TYR A 262 -11.32 -16.03 29.70
CA TYR A 262 -10.75 -15.59 28.43
C TYR A 262 -11.10 -14.12 28.16
N MET A 263 -10.24 -13.41 27.43
CA MET A 263 -10.47 -12.03 26.99
C MET A 263 -10.43 -11.95 25.47
N GLN A 264 -11.40 -11.27 24.87
CA GLN A 264 -11.41 -10.97 23.44
C GLN A 264 -10.67 -9.66 23.17
N VAL A 265 -9.81 -9.62 22.15
CA VAL A 265 -9.16 -8.39 21.68
C VAL A 265 -9.36 -8.25 20.17
N THR A 266 -9.88 -7.11 19.72
CA THR A 266 -10.05 -6.80 18.29
C THR A 266 -9.04 -5.76 17.85
N TYR A 267 -8.31 -6.06 16.78
CA TYR A 267 -7.26 -5.19 16.23
C TYR A 267 -7.42 -5.01 14.73
N ASP A 268 -6.98 -3.87 14.19
CA ASP A 268 -6.74 -3.76 12.74
C ASP A 268 -5.65 -4.75 12.30
N LEU A 269 -5.56 -5.05 11.00
CA LEU A 269 -4.62 -6.06 10.52
C LEU A 269 -3.13 -5.73 10.79
N ALA A 270 -2.73 -4.46 10.78
CA ALA A 270 -1.34 -4.08 11.05
C ALA A 270 -0.95 -4.34 12.51
N ILE A 271 -1.88 -4.12 13.45
CA ILE A 271 -1.70 -4.41 14.87
C ILE A 271 -1.86 -5.92 15.14
N ALA A 272 -2.90 -6.57 14.57
CA ALA A 272 -3.18 -7.99 14.78
C ALA A 272 -2.02 -8.89 14.35
N LYS A 273 -1.37 -8.58 13.21
CA LYS A 273 -0.14 -9.25 12.76
C LYS A 273 0.94 -9.29 13.85
N ILE A 274 1.12 -8.19 14.57
CA ILE A 274 2.10 -8.08 15.65
C ILE A 274 1.61 -8.84 16.90
N ALA A 275 0.33 -8.70 17.27
CA ALA A 275 -0.25 -9.41 18.42
C ALA A 275 -0.16 -10.94 18.28
N PHE A 276 -0.47 -11.49 17.09
CA PHE A 276 -0.26 -12.91 16.79
C PHE A 276 1.23 -13.31 16.87
N GLN A 277 2.14 -12.51 16.32
CA GLN A 277 3.58 -12.79 16.40
C GLN A 277 4.12 -12.72 17.83
N ILE A 278 3.59 -11.84 18.69
CA ILE A 278 3.92 -11.81 20.13
C ILE A 278 3.38 -13.07 20.82
N LYS A 279 2.08 -13.38 20.67
CA LYS A 279 1.45 -14.60 21.23
C LYS A 279 2.16 -15.89 20.81
N ALA A 280 2.68 -15.95 19.57
CA ALA A 280 3.42 -17.10 19.04
C ALA A 280 4.94 -17.08 19.32
N THR A 281 5.50 -15.98 19.85
CA THR A 281 6.93 -15.87 20.20
C THR A 281 7.19 -16.05 21.69
N GLU A 282 6.17 -15.85 22.54
CA GLU A 282 6.31 -16.10 23.97
C GLU A 282 6.40 -17.59 24.29
N THR A 283 7.40 -17.94 25.10
CA THR A 283 7.75 -19.31 25.49
C THR A 283 7.01 -19.78 26.75
N SER A 284 6.06 -18.98 27.22
CA SER A 284 5.18 -19.25 28.35
C SER A 284 3.76 -18.83 27.94
N PRO A 285 2.70 -19.53 28.38
CA PRO A 285 1.31 -19.25 27.97
C PRO A 285 0.72 -17.93 28.50
N LYS A 286 1.53 -16.89 28.77
CA LYS A 286 1.13 -15.56 29.28
C LYS A 286 -0.07 -14.97 28.54
N PHE A 287 -0.14 -15.15 27.22
CA PHE A 287 -1.22 -14.63 26.37
C PHE A 287 -2.11 -15.74 25.80
N SER A 288 -2.10 -16.96 26.36
CA SER A 288 -2.97 -18.05 25.90
C SER A 288 -4.44 -17.66 25.99
N LYS A 289 -4.84 -17.01 27.09
CA LYS A 289 -6.20 -16.55 27.39
C LYS A 289 -6.75 -15.45 26.46
N LEU A 290 -5.93 -14.82 25.62
CA LEU A 290 -6.36 -13.74 24.72
C LEU A 290 -6.80 -14.29 23.36
N PHE A 291 -8.09 -14.20 23.02
CA PHE A 291 -8.58 -14.49 21.67
C PHE A 291 -8.45 -13.23 20.79
N ILE A 292 -7.72 -13.34 19.67
CA ILE A 292 -7.42 -12.20 18.79
C ILE A 292 -8.35 -12.22 17.58
N HIS A 293 -9.23 -11.21 17.50
CA HIS A 293 -10.07 -10.94 16.34
C HIS A 293 -9.39 -9.99 15.35
N LEU A 294 -9.53 -10.28 14.06
CA LEU A 294 -9.32 -9.28 13.00
C LEU A 294 -10.50 -8.31 12.95
N GLY A 295 -10.20 -7.01 12.89
CA GLY A 295 -11.17 -5.93 12.76
C GLY A 295 -12.09 -6.14 11.55
N SER A 296 -13.36 -6.42 11.83
CA SER A 296 -14.31 -6.82 10.79
C SER A 296 -14.79 -5.63 9.94
N PHE A 297 -14.76 -4.41 10.47
CA PHE A 297 -14.93 -3.21 9.64
C PHE A 297 -13.72 -3.02 8.70
N HIS A 298 -12.49 -3.31 9.14
CA HIS A 298 -11.30 -3.29 8.28
C HIS A 298 -11.29 -4.43 7.23
N ILE A 299 -11.88 -5.59 7.53
CA ILE A 299 -12.15 -6.64 6.53
C ILE A 299 -13.17 -6.13 5.50
N MET A 300 -14.30 -5.54 5.91
CA MET A 300 -15.29 -4.98 4.98
C MET A 300 -14.71 -3.85 4.12
N LEU A 301 -13.94 -2.93 4.70
CA LEU A 301 -13.23 -1.85 3.98
C LEU A 301 -12.29 -2.42 2.91
N SER A 302 -11.53 -3.45 3.27
CA SER A 302 -10.66 -4.19 2.34
C SER A 302 -11.45 -4.89 1.24
N TYR A 303 -12.59 -5.49 1.57
CA TYR A 303 -13.43 -6.20 0.62
C TYR A 303 -14.11 -5.24 -0.39
N PHE A 304 -14.53 -4.05 0.03
CA PHE A 304 -15.00 -3.01 -0.90
C PHE A 304 -13.93 -2.59 -1.91
N LYS A 305 -12.66 -2.54 -1.51
CA LYS A 305 -11.55 -2.30 -2.46
C LYS A 305 -11.40 -3.44 -3.47
N ILE A 306 -11.80 -4.67 -3.13
CA ILE A 306 -11.80 -5.79 -4.07
C ILE A 306 -12.98 -5.72 -5.04
N ILE A 307 -14.19 -5.48 -4.53
CA ILE A 307 -15.38 -5.27 -5.37
C ILE A 307 -15.15 -4.08 -6.32
N GLY A 308 -14.55 -2.99 -5.82
CA GLY A 308 -14.18 -1.82 -6.62
C GLY A 308 -13.19 -2.13 -7.75
N LYS A 309 -12.20 -3.02 -7.53
CA LYS A 309 -11.33 -3.53 -8.60
C LYS A 309 -12.09 -4.40 -9.62
N PHE A 310 -13.06 -5.20 -9.18
CA PHE A 310 -13.81 -6.11 -10.05
C PHE A 310 -14.72 -5.36 -11.03
N ILE A 311 -15.29 -4.21 -10.61
CA ILE A 311 -16.13 -3.36 -11.46
C ILE A 311 -15.37 -2.22 -12.16
N ASP A 312 -14.06 -2.10 -11.96
CA ASP A 312 -13.28 -1.05 -12.61
C ASP A 312 -13.28 -1.29 -14.14
N GLY A 313 -13.55 -0.23 -14.90
CA GLY A 313 -13.67 -0.33 -16.37
C GLY A 313 -14.86 -1.14 -16.91
N CYS A 314 -15.81 -1.66 -16.11
CA CYS A 314 -16.98 -2.40 -16.64
C CYS A 314 -18.10 -1.49 -17.19
N GLY A 315 -18.18 -0.24 -16.70
CA GLY A 315 -19.18 0.77 -17.09
C GLY A 315 -20.13 1.22 -15.98
N LEU A 316 -20.27 0.45 -14.90
CA LEU A 316 -21.09 0.84 -13.74
C LEU A 316 -20.68 2.20 -13.16
N SER A 317 -19.38 2.50 -13.11
CA SER A 317 -18.86 3.78 -12.61
C SER A 317 -19.32 4.99 -13.41
N THR A 318 -19.55 4.84 -14.72
CA THR A 318 -20.16 5.87 -15.59
C THR A 318 -21.63 6.02 -15.25
N ILE A 319 -22.36 4.90 -15.21
CA ILE A 319 -23.80 4.86 -14.95
C ILE A 319 -24.13 5.46 -13.57
N MET A 320 -23.30 5.23 -12.54
CA MET A 320 -23.40 5.86 -11.22
C MET A 320 -23.32 7.39 -11.24
N VAL A 321 -22.60 7.98 -12.21
CA VAL A 321 -22.45 9.44 -12.33
C VAL A 321 -23.69 10.02 -12.98
N GLU A 322 -24.12 9.47 -14.12
CA GLU A 322 -25.29 9.96 -14.87
C GLU A 322 -26.62 9.75 -14.12
N SER A 323 -26.72 8.68 -13.31
CA SER A 323 -27.88 8.44 -12.42
C SER A 323 -27.84 9.23 -11.10
N GLU A 324 -26.90 10.16 -10.94
CA GLU A 324 -26.69 11.00 -9.74
C GLU A 324 -26.41 10.21 -8.44
N LEU A 325 -26.03 8.93 -8.52
CA LEU A 325 -25.63 8.15 -7.33
C LEU A 325 -24.31 8.64 -6.74
N LEU A 326 -23.39 9.13 -7.59
CA LEU A 326 -22.03 9.47 -7.22
C LEU A 326 -21.45 10.59 -8.11
N ALA A 327 -20.96 11.68 -7.51
CA ALA A 327 -20.23 12.71 -8.28
C ALA A 327 -18.92 12.14 -8.87
N SER A 328 -18.58 12.52 -10.11
CA SER A 328 -17.40 12.04 -10.86
C SER A 328 -16.09 12.11 -10.07
N GLY A 329 -15.80 13.24 -9.42
CA GLY A 329 -14.62 13.44 -8.57
C GLY A 329 -14.55 12.54 -7.32
N SER A 330 -15.58 11.73 -7.05
CA SER A 330 -15.61 10.72 -5.99
C SER A 330 -15.45 9.28 -6.47
N VAL A 331 -15.47 8.99 -7.78
CA VAL A 331 -15.41 7.63 -8.36
C VAL A 331 -14.16 6.88 -7.92
N ALA A 332 -12.96 7.43 -8.13
CA ALA A 332 -11.71 6.76 -7.75
C ALA A 332 -11.68 6.40 -6.24
N SER A 333 -12.18 7.28 -5.38
CA SER A 333 -12.24 7.08 -3.93
C SER A 333 -13.33 6.08 -3.46
N PHE A 334 -14.26 5.70 -4.35
CA PHE A 334 -15.23 4.63 -4.17
C PHE A 334 -14.63 3.28 -4.62
N LEU A 335 -14.02 3.22 -5.81
CA LEU A 335 -13.33 2.03 -6.33
C LEU A 335 -12.14 1.59 -5.43
N ASP A 336 -11.42 2.55 -4.84
CA ASP A 336 -10.37 2.29 -3.84
C ASP A 336 -10.89 1.72 -2.49
N GLY A 337 -12.21 1.67 -2.27
CA GLY A 337 -12.82 1.30 -0.98
C GLY A 337 -12.66 2.33 0.15
N LYS A 338 -12.00 3.48 -0.11
CA LYS A 338 -11.57 4.45 0.92
C LYS A 338 -12.71 5.08 1.74
N HIS A 339 -13.90 5.25 1.17
CA HIS A 339 -15.05 5.83 1.89
C HIS A 339 -16.07 4.76 2.28
N PHE A 340 -15.83 4.05 3.38
CA PHE A 340 -16.69 2.97 3.88
C PHE A 340 -18.21 3.26 3.80
N ASN A 341 -18.68 4.38 4.37
CA ASN A 341 -20.11 4.72 4.38
C ASN A 341 -20.71 4.94 2.99
N ARG A 342 -19.89 5.32 2.00
CA ARG A 342 -20.31 5.43 0.59
C ARG A 342 -20.40 4.04 -0.04
N CYS A 343 -19.38 3.20 0.12
CA CYS A 343 -19.36 1.83 -0.40
C CYS A 343 -20.49 0.98 0.19
N LYS A 344 -20.72 1.08 1.51
CA LYS A 344 -21.82 0.49 2.29
C LYS A 344 -23.22 0.87 1.79
N ARG A 345 -23.39 2.05 1.17
CA ARG A 345 -24.67 2.46 0.55
C ARG A 345 -24.77 2.07 -0.91
N LEU A 346 -23.74 2.37 -1.70
CA LEU A 346 -23.82 2.34 -3.16
C LEU A 346 -23.66 0.94 -3.76
N HIS A 347 -22.85 0.06 -3.18
CA HIS A 347 -22.75 -1.31 -3.70
C HIS A 347 -24.08 -2.08 -3.59
N PRO A 348 -24.76 -2.11 -2.42
CA PRO A 348 -26.07 -2.75 -2.31
C PRO A 348 -27.16 -2.10 -3.17
N MET A 349 -27.13 -0.77 -3.33
CA MET A 349 -28.08 -0.05 -4.17
C MET A 349 -27.92 -0.40 -5.67
N MET A 350 -26.68 -0.51 -6.16
CA MET A 350 -26.44 -1.00 -7.53
C MET A 350 -26.77 -2.47 -7.71
N ALA A 351 -26.43 -3.32 -6.74
CA ALA A 351 -26.74 -4.75 -6.79
C ALA A 351 -28.26 -4.98 -6.85
N LEU A 352 -29.03 -4.28 -6.01
CA LEU A 352 -30.49 -4.28 -6.08
C LEU A 352 -31.01 -3.79 -7.44
N GLY A 353 -30.49 -2.69 -7.98
CA GLY A 353 -30.90 -2.17 -9.28
C GLY A 353 -30.64 -3.16 -10.44
N LEU A 354 -29.51 -3.85 -10.42
CA LEU A 354 -29.20 -4.92 -11.36
C LEU A 354 -30.10 -6.13 -11.15
N GLN A 355 -30.34 -6.57 -9.91
CA GLN A 355 -31.21 -7.70 -9.60
C GLN A 355 -32.68 -7.44 -10.00
N ILE A 356 -33.14 -6.18 -9.92
CA ILE A 356 -34.45 -5.75 -10.45
C ILE A 356 -34.50 -5.85 -11.99
N LEU A 357 -33.45 -5.44 -12.70
CA LEU A 357 -33.37 -5.60 -14.16
C LEU A 357 -33.32 -7.08 -14.57
N HIS A 358 -32.58 -7.90 -13.83
CA HIS A 358 -32.53 -9.36 -13.98
C HIS A 358 -33.90 -10.01 -13.72
N PHE A 359 -34.61 -9.59 -12.67
CA PHE A 359 -35.97 -10.05 -12.37
C PHE A 359 -36.99 -9.64 -13.44
N ARG A 360 -36.87 -8.44 -14.02
CA ARG A 360 -37.72 -8.02 -15.15
C ARG A 360 -37.47 -8.89 -16.39
N SER A 361 -36.22 -9.22 -16.71
CA SER A 361 -35.87 -10.13 -17.80
C SER A 361 -36.43 -11.55 -17.57
N PHE A 362 -36.38 -12.05 -16.33
CA PHE A 362 -37.05 -13.31 -15.94
C PHE A 362 -38.56 -13.28 -16.19
N LEU A 363 -39.27 -12.25 -15.71
CA LEU A 363 -40.72 -12.11 -15.92
C LEU A 363 -41.10 -12.02 -17.40
N GLU A 364 -40.29 -11.33 -18.22
CA GLU A 364 -40.51 -11.19 -19.66
C GLU A 364 -40.28 -12.51 -20.41
N GLN A 365 -39.22 -13.26 -20.07
CA GLN A 365 -38.88 -14.55 -20.71
C GLN A 365 -39.89 -15.65 -20.36
N GLU A 366 -40.21 -15.81 -19.08
CA GLU A 366 -41.16 -16.82 -18.57
C GLU A 366 -42.64 -16.38 -18.71
N LYS A 367 -42.88 -15.11 -19.10
CA LYS A 367 -44.21 -14.49 -19.30
C LYS A 367 -45.08 -14.53 -18.04
N ILE A 368 -44.47 -14.20 -16.91
CA ILE A 368 -45.11 -14.23 -15.58
C ILE A 368 -45.66 -12.84 -15.25
N GLU A 369 -46.98 -12.76 -15.01
CA GLU A 369 -47.63 -11.57 -14.46
C GLU A 369 -47.71 -11.65 -12.92
N ILE A 370 -47.40 -10.54 -12.24
CA ILE A 370 -47.51 -10.45 -10.77
C ILE A 370 -48.98 -10.18 -10.40
N THR A 371 -49.60 -11.12 -9.67
CA THR A 371 -51.01 -10.99 -9.25
C THR A 371 -51.19 -10.15 -7.99
N ASP A 372 -52.38 -9.54 -7.81
CA ASP A 372 -52.72 -8.74 -6.62
C ASP A 372 -52.54 -9.52 -5.31
N ASP A 373 -52.78 -10.84 -5.31
CA ASP A 373 -52.54 -11.73 -4.17
C ASP A 373 -51.06 -11.67 -3.71
N THR A 374 -50.15 -11.73 -4.68
CA THR A 374 -48.69 -11.68 -4.49
C THR A 374 -48.26 -10.32 -3.93
N PHE A 375 -48.87 -9.23 -4.42
CA PHE A 375 -48.62 -7.88 -3.90
C PHE A 375 -49.09 -7.71 -2.45
N GLN A 376 -50.28 -8.22 -2.13
CA GLN A 376 -50.83 -8.21 -0.77
C GLN A 376 -49.97 -9.05 0.20
N GLU A 377 -49.46 -10.20 -0.24
CA GLU A 377 -48.57 -11.05 0.55
C GLU A 377 -47.22 -10.36 0.83
N LEU A 378 -46.61 -9.70 -0.17
CA LEU A 378 -45.41 -8.87 0.05
C LEU A 378 -45.69 -7.73 1.05
N GLN A 379 -46.87 -7.10 0.97
CA GLN A 379 -47.29 -6.06 1.92
C GLN A 379 -47.50 -6.60 3.35
N ARG A 380 -47.97 -7.84 3.51
CA ARG A 380 -48.01 -8.53 4.81
C ARG A 380 -46.61 -8.83 5.33
N LEU A 381 -45.75 -9.41 4.49
CA LEU A 381 -44.38 -9.81 4.84
C LEU A 381 -43.53 -8.62 5.29
N LYS A 382 -43.69 -7.44 4.68
CA LYS A 382 -43.09 -6.16 5.12
C LYS A 382 -43.30 -5.88 6.61
N SER A 383 -44.44 -6.30 7.16
CA SER A 383 -44.84 -6.06 8.56
C SER A 383 -44.62 -7.28 9.47
N CYS A 384 -44.07 -8.37 8.93
CA CYS A 384 -43.86 -9.63 9.64
C CYS A 384 -42.48 -9.66 10.31
N GLN A 385 -42.35 -10.34 11.46
CA GLN A 385 -41.10 -10.43 12.20
C GLN A 385 -40.59 -11.87 12.35
N THR A 386 -39.28 -12.05 12.43
CA THR A 386 -38.67 -13.34 12.77
C THR A 386 -39.07 -13.78 14.20
N PRO A 387 -39.29 -15.07 14.44
CA PRO A 387 -39.10 -16.22 13.54
C PRO A 387 -40.29 -16.49 12.59
N ILE A 388 -41.42 -15.77 12.68
CA ILE A 388 -42.65 -16.08 11.93
C ILE A 388 -42.65 -15.58 10.47
N PHE A 389 -41.48 -15.33 9.89
CA PHE A 389 -41.31 -14.86 8.51
C PHE A 389 -41.47 -16.00 7.48
N PHE A 390 -42.72 -16.42 7.30
CA PHE A 390 -43.13 -17.44 6.33
C PHE A 390 -43.94 -16.80 5.21
N ILE A 391 -43.61 -17.14 3.97
CA ILE A 391 -44.50 -16.95 2.82
C ILE A 391 -45.62 -17.99 2.96
N HIS A 392 -46.87 -17.55 2.85
CA HIS A 392 -48.07 -18.38 2.89
C HIS A 392 -48.71 -18.54 1.51
N ASP A 393 -48.63 -17.53 0.63
CA ASP A 393 -49.06 -17.65 -0.77
C ASP A 393 -48.17 -18.63 -1.54
N GLU A 394 -48.77 -19.67 -2.13
CA GLU A 394 -48.03 -20.67 -2.91
C GLU A 394 -47.48 -20.07 -4.22
N LYS A 395 -48.17 -19.09 -4.85
CA LYS A 395 -47.67 -18.44 -6.08
C LYS A 395 -46.38 -17.68 -5.81
N LEU A 396 -46.30 -16.94 -4.71
CA LEU A 396 -45.07 -16.24 -4.30
C LEU A 396 -43.93 -17.20 -3.95
N LYS A 397 -44.22 -18.37 -3.36
CA LYS A 397 -43.17 -19.41 -3.16
C LYS A 397 -42.64 -19.94 -4.48
N GLU A 398 -43.54 -20.30 -5.41
CA GLU A 398 -43.19 -20.78 -6.74
C GLU A 398 -42.39 -19.72 -7.53
N LEU A 399 -42.82 -18.46 -7.48
CA LEU A 399 -42.12 -17.31 -8.05
C LEU A 399 -40.70 -17.15 -7.49
N CYS A 400 -40.54 -17.22 -6.15
CA CYS A 400 -39.24 -17.16 -5.51
C CYS A 400 -38.33 -18.34 -5.90
N ALA A 401 -38.85 -19.56 -5.97
CA ALA A 401 -38.10 -20.75 -6.35
C ALA A 401 -37.66 -20.72 -7.82
N ASN A 402 -38.58 -20.36 -8.73
CA ASN A 402 -38.29 -20.23 -10.16
C ASN A 402 -37.28 -19.11 -10.43
N TYR A 403 -37.38 -17.97 -9.73
CA TYR A 403 -36.37 -16.91 -9.86
C TYR A 403 -35.00 -17.29 -9.27
N ALA A 404 -34.96 -18.00 -8.14
CA ALA A 404 -33.70 -18.47 -7.57
C ALA A 404 -32.96 -19.42 -8.54
N LYS A 405 -33.70 -20.31 -9.21
CA LYS A 405 -33.17 -21.15 -10.29
C LYS A 405 -32.68 -20.31 -11.48
N PHE A 406 -33.41 -19.28 -11.89
CA PHE A 406 -32.99 -18.37 -12.97
C PHE A 406 -31.71 -17.60 -12.61
N GLU A 407 -31.53 -17.18 -11.35
CA GLU A 407 -30.27 -16.59 -10.84
C GLU A 407 -29.10 -17.59 -10.88
N GLU A 408 -29.31 -18.85 -10.51
CA GLU A 408 -28.32 -19.92 -10.64
C GLU A 408 -27.91 -20.16 -12.11
N GLN A 409 -28.89 -20.23 -13.02
CA GLN A 409 -28.65 -20.38 -14.47
C GLN A 409 -27.89 -19.17 -15.07
N THR A 410 -28.22 -17.94 -14.69
CA THR A 410 -27.44 -16.75 -15.10
C THR A 410 -26.02 -16.80 -14.55
N LEU A 411 -25.81 -17.26 -13.32
CA LEU A 411 -24.47 -17.44 -12.74
C LEU A 411 -23.66 -18.54 -13.44
N HIS A 412 -24.30 -19.57 -14.02
CA HIS A 412 -23.65 -20.56 -14.88
C HIS A 412 -23.35 -20.05 -16.30
N GLY A 413 -24.04 -19.01 -16.75
CA GLY A 413 -23.82 -18.34 -18.04
C GLY A 413 -24.84 -18.70 -19.13
N ASP A 414 -25.94 -19.39 -18.78
CA ASP A 414 -26.99 -19.82 -19.70
C ASP A 414 -27.56 -18.65 -20.52
N PHE A 415 -27.69 -17.47 -19.89
CA PHE A 415 -28.20 -16.23 -20.50
C PHE A 415 -27.08 -15.29 -21.00
N GLY A 416 -25.88 -15.83 -21.22
CA GLY A 416 -24.75 -15.12 -21.81
C GLY A 416 -23.80 -14.46 -20.82
N LYS A 417 -22.55 -14.29 -21.25
CA LYS A 417 -21.41 -13.87 -20.42
C LYS A 417 -21.57 -12.48 -19.80
N THR A 418 -22.28 -11.57 -20.46
CA THR A 418 -22.55 -10.24 -19.91
C THR A 418 -23.52 -10.33 -18.73
N ALA A 419 -24.64 -11.04 -18.85
CA ALA A 419 -25.57 -11.29 -17.74
C ALA A 419 -24.88 -11.99 -16.57
N GLN A 420 -24.06 -13.01 -16.86
CA GLN A 420 -23.25 -13.74 -15.88
C GLN A 420 -22.35 -12.81 -15.05
N PHE A 421 -21.56 -11.94 -15.69
CA PHE A 421 -20.67 -11.01 -14.99
C PHE A 421 -21.41 -10.09 -14.00
N TYR A 422 -22.58 -9.56 -14.38
CA TYR A 422 -23.34 -8.68 -13.49
C TYR A 422 -24.06 -9.43 -12.36
N MET A 423 -24.48 -10.69 -12.56
CA MET A 423 -24.93 -11.51 -11.43
C MET A 423 -23.79 -11.98 -10.52
N VAL A 424 -22.59 -12.23 -11.06
CA VAL A 424 -21.39 -12.41 -10.22
C VAL A 424 -21.16 -11.15 -9.37
N TYR A 425 -21.23 -9.94 -9.94
CA TYR A 425 -21.15 -8.71 -9.14
C TYR A 425 -22.21 -8.64 -8.02
N VAL A 426 -23.47 -8.94 -8.33
CA VAL A 426 -24.58 -9.00 -7.35
C VAL A 426 -24.23 -9.97 -6.21
N LYS A 427 -23.80 -11.20 -6.54
CA LYS A 427 -23.36 -12.23 -5.59
C LYS A 427 -22.19 -11.79 -4.71
N LEU A 428 -21.19 -11.09 -5.28
CA LEU A 428 -20.08 -10.53 -4.51
C LEU A 428 -20.52 -9.41 -3.55
N VAL A 429 -21.54 -8.63 -3.90
CA VAL A 429 -22.15 -7.67 -2.97
C VAL A 429 -22.99 -8.41 -1.91
N HIS A 430 -23.68 -9.49 -2.26
CA HIS A 430 -24.37 -10.34 -1.29
C HIS A 430 -23.40 -10.93 -0.25
N TYR A 431 -22.17 -11.30 -0.62
CA TYR A 431 -21.17 -11.71 0.38
C TYR A 431 -20.82 -10.61 1.39
N TYR A 432 -20.78 -9.34 0.98
CA TYR A 432 -20.68 -8.22 1.93
C TYR A 432 -21.93 -8.12 2.83
N LEU A 433 -23.13 -8.28 2.27
CA LEU A 433 -24.38 -8.26 3.03
C LEU A 433 -24.43 -9.40 4.05
N THR A 434 -23.96 -10.61 3.72
CA THR A 434 -23.88 -11.77 4.63
C THR A 434 -22.88 -11.55 5.77
N LEU A 435 -21.71 -10.96 5.51
CA LEU A 435 -20.78 -10.54 6.59
C LEU A 435 -21.36 -9.41 7.46
N SER A 436 -22.15 -8.51 6.88
CA SER A 436 -22.90 -7.49 7.63
C SER A 436 -24.03 -8.11 8.46
N ARG A 437 -24.75 -9.10 7.93
CA ARG A 437 -25.88 -9.81 8.56
C ARG A 437 -25.42 -10.60 9.78
N SER A 438 -24.36 -11.41 9.63
CA SER A 438 -23.82 -12.23 10.72
C SER A 438 -23.44 -11.39 11.93
N ILE A 439 -22.68 -10.30 11.75
CA ILE A 439 -22.33 -9.37 12.84
C ILE A 439 -23.57 -8.66 13.42
N ARG A 440 -24.56 -8.29 12.60
CA ARG A 440 -25.77 -7.57 13.03
C ARG A 440 -26.70 -8.41 13.89
N LEU A 441 -26.84 -9.69 13.56
CA LEU A 441 -27.62 -10.67 14.31
C LEU A 441 -26.84 -11.27 15.49
N GLY A 442 -25.51 -11.39 15.35
CA GLY A 442 -24.69 -12.22 16.24
C GLY A 442 -24.63 -13.69 15.81
N ASP A 443 -24.88 -13.99 14.53
CA ASP A 443 -24.87 -15.34 13.97
C ASP A 443 -23.42 -15.79 13.68
N PHE A 444 -22.88 -16.63 14.57
CA PHE A 444 -21.51 -17.10 14.52
C PHE A 444 -21.24 -18.13 13.40
N GLU A 445 -22.22 -18.95 13.04
CA GLU A 445 -22.07 -19.95 11.98
C GLU A 445 -22.04 -19.28 10.60
N LEU A 446 -22.91 -18.29 10.38
CA LEU A 446 -22.89 -17.45 9.19
C LEU A 446 -21.59 -16.61 9.12
N PHE A 447 -21.04 -16.17 10.27
CA PHE A 447 -19.76 -15.46 10.33
C PHE A 447 -18.57 -16.37 9.95
N LYS A 448 -18.56 -17.63 10.41
CA LYS A 448 -17.56 -18.63 9.97
C LYS A 448 -17.68 -18.90 8.46
N ASN A 449 -18.89 -19.24 7.98
CA ASN A 449 -19.15 -19.62 6.58
C ASN A 449 -18.73 -18.54 5.55
N ILE A 450 -18.94 -17.26 5.85
CA ILE A 450 -18.71 -16.18 4.88
C ILE A 450 -17.23 -15.75 4.75
N LEU A 451 -16.41 -15.97 5.78
CA LEU A 451 -15.00 -15.53 5.78
C LEU A 451 -14.16 -16.22 4.69
N PRO A 452 -14.25 -17.54 4.43
CA PRO A 452 -13.59 -18.17 3.28
C PRO A 452 -14.00 -17.59 1.93
N LYS A 453 -15.31 -17.41 1.67
CA LYS A 453 -15.87 -16.82 0.44
C LYS A 453 -15.27 -15.44 0.15
N ILE A 454 -15.15 -14.59 1.17
CA ILE A 454 -14.49 -13.27 1.09
C ILE A 454 -12.96 -13.39 0.92
N THR A 455 -12.34 -14.36 1.59
CA THR A 455 -10.89 -14.60 1.56
C THR A 455 -10.37 -15.03 0.18
N ASN A 456 -11.16 -15.82 -0.56
CA ASN A 456 -10.86 -16.24 -1.93
C ASN A 456 -10.52 -15.03 -2.84
N LEU A 457 -11.31 -13.96 -2.75
CA LEU A 457 -11.04 -12.76 -3.56
C LEU A 457 -9.87 -11.91 -3.05
N PHE A 458 -9.49 -12.01 -1.76
CA PHE A 458 -8.25 -11.41 -1.28
C PHE A 458 -7.01 -12.07 -1.89
N PHE A 459 -7.04 -13.39 -2.15
CA PHE A 459 -5.98 -14.06 -2.92
C PHE A 459 -5.96 -13.56 -4.37
N LEU A 460 -7.10 -13.66 -5.07
CA LEU A 460 -7.20 -13.34 -6.49
C LEU A 460 -6.75 -11.91 -6.83
N PHE A 461 -7.28 -10.91 -6.10
CA PHE A 461 -6.98 -9.50 -6.37
C PHE A 461 -5.71 -8.99 -5.66
N ASN A 462 -4.80 -9.91 -5.32
CA ASN A 462 -3.47 -9.68 -4.77
C ASN A 462 -3.47 -8.81 -3.48
N HIS A 463 -4.43 -9.05 -2.58
CA HIS A 463 -4.51 -8.38 -1.27
C HIS A 463 -3.89 -9.27 -0.17
N GLN A 464 -2.68 -9.72 -0.45
CA GLN A 464 -1.94 -10.80 0.25
C GLN A 464 -1.98 -10.74 1.78
N ASN A 465 -1.87 -9.54 2.35
CA ASN A 465 -1.91 -9.36 3.80
C ASN A 465 -3.27 -9.80 4.38
N TYR A 466 -4.40 -9.41 3.77
CA TYR A 466 -5.71 -9.88 4.23
C TYR A 466 -5.94 -11.35 3.88
N ALA A 467 -5.51 -11.81 2.71
CA ALA A 467 -5.63 -13.19 2.28
C ALA A 467 -5.08 -14.19 3.32
N ARG A 468 -3.78 -14.08 3.63
CA ARG A 468 -3.06 -15.02 4.52
C ARG A 468 -3.52 -14.97 5.97
N TRP A 469 -3.80 -13.76 6.47
CA TRP A 469 -4.18 -13.58 7.88
C TRP A 469 -5.67 -13.85 8.12
N THR A 470 -6.56 -13.70 7.14
CA THR A 470 -7.96 -14.13 7.27
C THR A 470 -8.07 -15.66 7.26
N VAL A 471 -7.23 -16.38 6.50
CA VAL A 471 -7.07 -17.84 6.63
C VAL A 471 -6.68 -18.24 8.07
N THR A 472 -5.68 -17.55 8.65
CA THR A 472 -5.22 -17.81 10.04
C THR A 472 -6.33 -17.50 11.06
N TYR A 473 -7.05 -16.39 10.88
CA TYR A 473 -8.16 -16.00 11.73
C TYR A 473 -9.34 -16.98 11.66
N HIS A 474 -9.73 -17.41 10.46
CA HIS A 474 -10.77 -18.43 10.26
C HIS A 474 -10.40 -19.76 10.95
N TYR A 475 -9.15 -20.22 10.81
CA TYR A 475 -8.65 -21.42 11.51
C TYR A 475 -8.78 -21.28 13.04
N ASN A 476 -8.46 -20.11 13.60
CA ASN A 476 -8.62 -19.84 15.03
C ASN A 476 -10.09 -19.82 15.49
N LEU A 477 -11.02 -19.34 14.65
CA LEU A 477 -12.46 -19.38 14.93
C LEU A 477 -12.98 -20.83 14.90
N MET A 478 -12.55 -21.66 13.94
CA MET A 478 -12.92 -23.08 13.89
C MET A 478 -12.43 -23.84 15.13
N LYS A 479 -11.21 -23.58 15.60
CA LYS A 479 -10.64 -24.24 16.80
C LYS A 479 -10.92 -23.50 18.12
N VAL A 480 -11.90 -22.58 18.18
CA VAL A 480 -12.15 -21.82 19.43
C VAL A 480 -12.68 -22.71 20.56
N ALA A 481 -13.55 -23.68 20.27
CA ALA A 481 -14.14 -24.55 21.30
C ALA A 481 -13.07 -25.36 22.08
N SER A 482 -12.01 -25.82 21.41
CA SER A 482 -10.92 -26.59 22.03
C SER A 482 -9.78 -25.71 22.56
N THR A 483 -9.56 -24.52 22.01
CA THR A 483 -8.47 -23.61 22.44
C THR A 483 -8.89 -22.61 23.53
N HIS A 484 -10.17 -22.24 23.58
CA HIS A 484 -10.76 -21.32 24.55
C HIS A 484 -12.17 -21.82 24.97
N PRO A 485 -12.31 -22.97 25.66
CA PRO A 485 -13.61 -23.56 26.04
C PRO A 485 -14.62 -22.57 26.64
N GLY A 486 -15.88 -22.64 26.20
CA GLY A 486 -16.96 -21.72 26.57
C GLY A 486 -17.00 -20.42 25.75
N LEU A 487 -15.89 -19.95 25.17
CA LEU A 487 -15.89 -18.74 24.33
C LEU A 487 -16.71 -18.91 23.05
N GLU A 488 -16.84 -20.14 22.54
CA GLU A 488 -17.72 -20.44 21.41
C GLU A 488 -19.21 -20.18 21.73
N GLU A 489 -19.63 -20.47 22.96
CA GLU A 489 -21.01 -20.25 23.42
C GLU A 489 -21.31 -18.75 23.49
N ASP A 490 -20.33 -17.95 23.92
CA ASP A 490 -20.40 -16.49 23.91
C ASP A 490 -20.43 -15.92 22.49
N PHE A 491 -19.67 -16.49 21.55
CA PHE A 491 -19.82 -16.16 20.13
C PHE A 491 -21.20 -16.53 19.60
N LYS A 492 -21.77 -17.68 19.98
CA LYS A 492 -23.15 -18.11 19.64
C LYS A 492 -24.23 -17.23 20.30
N LYS A 493 -23.92 -16.51 21.38
CA LYS A 493 -24.75 -15.42 21.97
C LYS A 493 -24.57 -14.08 21.22
N GLY A 494 -23.71 -14.03 20.20
CA GLY A 494 -23.40 -12.85 19.41
C GLY A 494 -22.35 -11.92 20.02
N PHE A 495 -21.53 -12.38 20.97
CA PHE A 495 -20.49 -11.57 21.62
C PHE A 495 -19.24 -11.45 20.73
N PHE A 496 -19.42 -11.03 19.48
CA PHE A 496 -18.36 -10.62 18.54
C PHE A 496 -18.73 -9.32 17.77
N GLY A 497 -19.83 -8.66 18.17
CA GLY A 497 -20.29 -7.37 17.64
C GLY A 497 -21.02 -6.56 18.72
N ILE A 498 -21.00 -5.23 18.62
CA ILE A 498 -21.47 -4.32 19.68
C ILE A 498 -22.85 -3.73 19.35
N LYS A 499 -23.86 -4.06 20.15
CA LYS A 499 -25.23 -3.50 20.14
C LYS A 499 -25.29 -2.26 21.03
N ARG A 500 -25.31 -1.08 20.42
CA ARG A 500 -25.34 0.22 21.12
C ARG A 500 -26.74 0.78 21.36
N THR A 501 -27.76 0.26 20.67
CA THR A 501 -29.14 0.76 20.73
C THR A 501 -30.12 -0.39 20.92
N GLY A 502 -31.29 -0.10 21.50
CA GLY A 502 -32.38 -1.07 21.64
C GLY A 502 -33.11 -1.40 20.33
N LYS A 503 -32.55 -1.06 19.16
CA LYS A 503 -33.11 -1.45 17.85
C LYS A 503 -32.60 -2.83 17.44
N PRO A 504 -33.43 -3.67 16.80
CA PRO A 504 -32.96 -4.89 16.16
C PRO A 504 -31.92 -4.63 15.07
N PHE A 505 -31.17 -5.66 14.68
CA PHE A 505 -30.22 -5.63 13.55
C PHE A 505 -29.13 -4.54 13.65
N SER A 506 -28.91 -3.99 14.86
CA SER A 506 -28.14 -2.76 15.10
C SER A 506 -26.66 -2.99 15.47
N ARG A 507 -26.26 -4.22 15.84
CA ARG A 507 -24.85 -4.54 16.18
C ARG A 507 -23.89 -4.07 15.08
N GLN A 508 -22.79 -3.45 15.46
CA GLN A 508 -21.70 -3.04 14.54
C GLN A 508 -20.40 -3.79 14.88
N PRO A 509 -19.41 -3.84 13.96
CA PRO A 509 -18.08 -4.35 14.24
C PRO A 509 -17.43 -3.66 15.45
N ILE A 510 -16.69 -4.43 16.25
CA ILE A 510 -16.00 -3.92 17.46
C ILE A 510 -15.00 -2.80 17.08
N ASP A 511 -14.25 -2.97 15.99
CA ASP A 511 -13.28 -1.98 15.49
C ASP A 511 -13.92 -0.69 14.93
N LEU A 512 -15.18 -0.74 14.48
CA LEU A 512 -15.94 0.47 14.11
C LEU A 512 -16.47 1.23 15.34
N THR A 513 -16.61 0.57 16.48
CA THR A 513 -17.22 1.16 17.68
C THR A 513 -16.42 2.33 18.22
N LEU A 514 -15.08 2.28 18.17
CA LEU A 514 -14.20 3.37 18.57
C LEU A 514 -14.43 4.65 17.75
N GLU A 515 -14.55 4.51 16.43
CA GLU A 515 -14.83 5.63 15.51
C GLU A 515 -16.20 6.27 15.75
N GLN A 516 -17.19 5.46 16.12
CA GLN A 516 -18.55 5.93 16.42
C GLN A 516 -18.76 6.35 17.88
N THR A 517 -17.71 6.36 18.71
CA THR A 517 -17.77 6.73 20.13
C THR A 517 -16.69 7.76 20.48
N ILE A 518 -15.55 7.30 21.00
CA ILE A 518 -14.54 8.14 21.63
C ILE A 518 -13.99 9.18 20.64
N ASN A 519 -13.77 8.78 19.37
CA ASN A 519 -13.32 9.68 18.31
C ASN A 519 -14.40 10.69 17.88
N ALA A 520 -15.67 10.25 17.81
CA ALA A 520 -16.80 11.08 17.38
C ALA A 520 -17.18 12.17 18.39
N ASP A 521 -17.03 11.88 19.69
CA ASP A 521 -17.44 12.76 20.79
C ASP A 521 -16.31 13.71 21.24
N ALA A 522 -15.03 13.33 21.09
CA ALA A 522 -13.89 14.12 21.56
C ALA A 522 -13.17 14.96 20.49
N ALA A 523 -13.40 14.70 19.20
CA ALA A 523 -12.74 15.42 18.11
C ALA A 523 -13.69 16.39 17.38
N ARG A 524 -13.12 17.43 16.73
CA ARG A 524 -13.87 18.16 15.71
C ARG A 524 -14.15 17.21 14.54
N ARG A 525 -15.44 16.95 14.26
CA ARG A 525 -15.94 16.05 13.20
C ARG A 525 -15.38 16.28 11.78
N LEU A 526 -14.73 17.43 11.55
CA LEU A 526 -14.10 17.81 10.27
C LEU A 526 -12.56 17.68 10.24
N THR A 527 -11.89 17.56 11.40
CA THR A 527 -10.42 17.72 11.50
C THR A 527 -9.72 16.73 12.43
N GLY A 528 -10.44 15.89 13.17
CA GLY A 528 -9.83 14.92 14.08
C GLY A 528 -8.99 15.58 15.20
N ILE A 529 -8.02 14.80 15.71
CA ILE A 529 -7.10 15.20 16.80
C ILE A 529 -5.79 15.80 16.24
N THR A 530 -5.43 15.46 15.00
CA THR A 530 -4.18 15.87 14.33
C THR A 530 -3.99 17.38 14.23
N HIS A 531 -5.08 18.13 14.08
CA HIS A 531 -5.06 19.60 14.01
C HIS A 531 -5.27 20.31 15.37
N LEU A 532 -5.28 19.57 16.48
CA LEU A 532 -5.60 20.11 17.80
C LEU A 532 -4.39 20.81 18.45
N THR A 533 -3.17 20.26 18.34
CA THR A 533 -1.91 20.93 18.77
C THR A 533 -0.63 20.17 18.39
N ASP A 534 0.41 20.91 18.00
CA ASP A 534 1.79 20.38 17.84
C ASP A 534 2.47 20.04 19.18
N SER A 535 1.96 20.52 20.32
CA SER A 535 2.60 20.33 21.63
C SER A 535 2.34 18.94 22.20
N ILE A 536 3.40 18.14 22.33
CA ILE A 536 3.37 16.80 22.97
C ILE A 536 2.68 16.86 24.34
N ALA A 537 3.10 17.76 25.24
CA ALA A 537 2.51 17.92 26.56
C ALA A 537 1.01 18.34 26.54
N ALA A 538 0.53 18.97 25.46
CA ALA A 538 -0.88 19.26 25.30
C ALA A 538 -1.65 18.06 24.73
N ARG A 539 -1.04 17.25 23.86
CA ARG A 539 -1.60 15.94 23.43
C ARG A 539 -1.65 14.93 24.59
N GLN A 540 -0.61 14.84 25.42
CA GLN A 540 -0.59 14.03 26.65
C GLN A 540 -1.68 14.46 27.64
N ARG A 541 -1.86 15.77 27.91
CA ARG A 541 -2.98 16.27 28.73
C ARG A 541 -4.35 16.02 28.09
N TRP A 542 -4.45 16.09 26.77
CA TRP A 542 -5.68 15.75 26.07
C TRP A 542 -6.00 14.26 26.23
N ALA A 543 -5.01 13.38 26.07
CA ALA A 543 -5.15 11.92 26.21
C ALA A 543 -5.48 11.46 27.64
N ARG A 544 -4.77 11.95 28.66
CA ARG A 544 -4.94 11.56 30.09
C ARG A 544 -6.30 11.92 30.73
N SER A 545 -7.19 12.59 30.01
CA SER A 545 -8.60 12.74 30.40
C SER A 545 -9.53 12.65 29.19
N HIS A 546 -9.12 11.93 28.15
CA HIS A 546 -9.88 11.76 26.91
C HIS A 546 -11.12 10.91 27.15
N ASP A 547 -10.89 9.71 27.69
CA ASP A 547 -11.83 8.82 28.35
C ASP A 547 -12.85 9.58 29.20
N ILE A 548 -12.39 10.28 30.24
CA ILE A 548 -13.25 10.95 31.23
C ILE A 548 -14.09 12.05 30.57
N ARG A 549 -13.50 12.87 29.68
CA ARG A 549 -14.24 13.91 28.94
C ARG A 549 -15.26 13.30 27.99
N SER A 550 -14.93 12.22 27.28
CA SER A 550 -15.87 11.52 26.41
C SER A 550 -17.07 11.01 27.22
N THR A 551 -16.84 10.28 28.31
CA THR A 551 -17.92 9.79 29.19
C THR A 551 -18.82 10.91 29.72
N ILE A 552 -18.24 12.02 30.19
CA ILE A 552 -19.02 13.19 30.65
C ILE A 552 -19.82 13.82 29.50
N ILE A 553 -19.24 13.98 28.31
CA ILE A 553 -19.93 14.52 27.14
C ILE A 553 -21.08 13.60 26.71
N THR A 554 -20.86 12.30 26.61
CA THR A 554 -21.90 11.33 26.24
C THR A 554 -23.06 11.34 27.24
N HIS A 555 -22.77 11.31 28.55
CA HIS A 555 -23.78 11.39 29.61
C HIS A 555 -24.58 12.71 29.56
N VAL A 556 -23.91 13.86 29.50
CA VAL A 556 -24.59 15.17 29.42
C VAL A 556 -25.46 15.27 28.16
N LEU A 557 -25.01 14.75 27.01
CA LEU A 557 -25.81 14.73 25.78
C LEU A 557 -27.04 13.79 25.88
N GLU A 558 -26.98 12.76 26.71
CA GLU A 558 -28.10 11.83 26.97
C GLU A 558 -29.14 12.45 27.90
N GLU A 559 -28.72 13.01 29.03
CA GLU A 559 -29.61 13.68 30.01
C GLU A 559 -30.40 14.84 29.37
N ILE A 560 -29.77 15.63 28.49
CA ILE A 560 -30.44 16.74 27.79
C ILE A 560 -31.19 16.30 26.52
N GLY A 561 -31.22 15.01 26.19
CA GLY A 561 -31.94 14.47 25.04
C GLY A 561 -31.39 14.84 23.65
N ILE A 562 -30.18 15.43 23.57
CA ILE A 562 -29.57 15.91 22.30
C ILE A 562 -28.73 14.82 21.61
N ASN A 563 -28.45 13.68 22.27
CA ASN A 563 -27.60 12.61 21.74
C ASN A 563 -28.18 11.92 20.49
N LYS A 564 -27.76 12.39 19.31
CA LYS A 564 -27.99 11.72 18.02
C LYS A 564 -27.04 10.53 17.83
N LYS A 565 -27.25 9.46 18.61
CA LYS A 565 -26.59 8.16 18.41
C LYS A 565 -26.77 7.73 16.95
N GLN A 566 -25.68 7.34 16.29
CA GLN A 566 -25.75 6.88 14.89
C GLN A 566 -26.41 5.49 14.86
N ASP A 567 -27.69 5.46 14.53
CA ASP A 567 -28.57 4.32 14.69
C ASP A 567 -29.32 3.98 13.40
N ILE A 568 -29.81 2.75 13.32
CA ILE A 568 -30.55 2.22 12.16
C ILE A 568 -31.90 2.92 11.93
N SER A 569 -32.43 3.62 12.94
CA SER A 569 -33.55 4.57 12.82
C SER A 569 -33.34 5.64 11.73
N ALA A 570 -32.11 5.90 11.28
CA ALA A 570 -31.83 6.79 10.15
C ALA A 570 -32.24 6.18 8.78
N GLU A 571 -32.07 4.87 8.58
CA GLU A 571 -32.49 4.15 7.36
C GLU A 571 -34.03 4.03 7.27
N LEU A 572 -34.71 4.15 8.42
CA LEU A 572 -36.16 4.07 8.57
C LEU A 572 -36.87 5.44 8.48
N GLN A 573 -36.14 6.54 8.25
CA GLN A 573 -36.76 7.86 8.07
C GLN A 573 -37.46 7.95 6.71
N PRO A 574 -38.75 8.35 6.61
CA PRO A 574 -39.47 8.43 5.34
C PRO A 574 -38.76 9.28 4.27
N SER A 575 -38.07 10.36 4.67
CA SER A 575 -37.27 11.19 3.77
C SER A 575 -36.05 10.48 3.17
N ASN A 576 -35.41 9.59 3.95
CA ASN A 576 -34.28 8.79 3.48
C ASN A 576 -34.75 7.59 2.66
N ILE A 577 -35.89 6.97 3.03
CA ILE A 577 -36.53 5.91 2.24
C ILE A 577 -36.88 6.47 0.85
N LYS A 578 -37.69 7.53 0.78
CA LYS A 578 -38.07 8.20 -0.47
C LYS A 578 -36.86 8.56 -1.33
N LYS A 579 -35.85 9.23 -0.75
CA LYS A 579 -34.63 9.60 -1.48
C LYS A 579 -33.86 8.39 -2.01
N ASN A 580 -33.75 7.30 -1.24
CA ASN A 580 -33.06 6.10 -1.69
C ASN A 580 -33.84 5.40 -2.83
N CYS A 581 -35.18 5.36 -2.76
CA CYS A 581 -36.01 4.81 -3.84
C CYS A 581 -35.94 5.68 -5.11
N GLU A 582 -36.02 7.01 -5.00
CA GLU A 582 -35.84 7.93 -6.14
C GLU A 582 -34.48 7.73 -6.82
N GLN A 583 -33.41 7.52 -6.05
CA GLN A 583 -32.07 7.24 -6.58
C GLN A 583 -31.94 5.83 -7.19
N LEU A 584 -32.59 4.81 -6.61
CA LEU A 584 -32.67 3.48 -7.19
C LEU A 584 -33.41 3.50 -8.53
N GLU A 585 -34.54 4.20 -8.62
CA GLU A 585 -35.28 4.35 -9.88
C GLU A 585 -34.48 5.09 -10.95
N LYS A 586 -33.75 6.17 -10.60
CA LYS A 586 -32.84 6.85 -11.53
C LYS A 586 -31.74 5.91 -12.06
N PHE A 587 -31.19 5.06 -11.19
CA PHE A 587 -30.20 4.06 -11.59
C PHE A 587 -30.83 3.01 -12.53
N VAL A 588 -31.99 2.44 -12.20
CA VAL A 588 -32.66 1.45 -13.06
C VAL A 588 -33.06 2.05 -14.42
N LYS A 589 -33.64 3.26 -14.46
CA LYS A 589 -34.03 3.98 -15.69
C LYS A 589 -32.85 4.43 -16.55
N SER A 590 -31.63 4.50 -16.02
CA SER A 590 -30.46 4.82 -16.85
C SER A 590 -30.14 3.72 -17.88
N PHE A 591 -30.61 2.49 -17.66
CA PHE A 591 -30.53 1.39 -18.62
C PHE A 591 -31.56 1.47 -19.75
N ASP A 592 -32.38 2.54 -19.79
CA ASP A 592 -33.14 2.94 -20.98
C ASP A 592 -32.23 3.65 -22.02
N GLN A 593 -31.02 4.08 -21.61
CA GLN A 593 -30.01 4.77 -22.43
C GLN A 593 -28.70 3.99 -22.55
N TYR A 594 -28.36 3.19 -21.53
CA TYR A 594 -27.20 2.30 -21.50
C TYR A 594 -27.58 0.84 -21.80
N ILE A 595 -26.58 -0.01 -22.05
CA ILE A 595 -26.82 -1.42 -22.35
C ILE A 595 -27.34 -2.13 -21.09
N ASN A 596 -28.61 -2.55 -21.12
CA ASN A 596 -29.15 -3.49 -20.14
C ASN A 596 -28.41 -4.85 -20.26
N PRO A 597 -27.64 -5.29 -19.25
CA PRO A 597 -26.85 -6.51 -19.32
C PRO A 597 -27.67 -7.80 -19.37
N PHE A 598 -28.98 -7.72 -19.12
CA PHE A 598 -29.92 -8.85 -19.13
C PHE A 598 -30.85 -8.84 -20.35
N SER A 599 -30.53 -8.04 -21.38
CA SER A 599 -31.26 -8.02 -22.66
C SER A 599 -30.91 -9.23 -23.52
N ALA A 600 -31.93 -9.97 -23.96
CA ALA A 600 -31.79 -11.10 -24.90
C ALA A 600 -31.28 -10.69 -26.30
N GLN A 601 -31.11 -9.39 -26.56
CA GLN A 601 -30.51 -8.86 -27.79
C GLN A 601 -28.97 -8.87 -27.76
N LEU A 602 -28.34 -9.11 -26.60
CA LEU A 602 -26.89 -9.14 -26.47
C LEU A 602 -26.29 -10.46 -27.01
N PRO A 603 -25.17 -10.41 -27.75
CA PRO A 603 -24.44 -11.62 -28.15
C PRO A 603 -23.98 -12.42 -26.92
N PRO A 604 -24.45 -13.66 -26.70
CA PRO A 604 -24.20 -14.39 -25.45
C PRO A 604 -22.72 -14.78 -25.27
N ASN A 605 -21.99 -14.88 -26.38
CA ASN A 605 -20.61 -15.37 -26.44
C ASN A 605 -19.55 -14.32 -26.01
N GLN A 606 -19.94 -13.09 -25.69
CA GLN A 606 -19.02 -11.99 -25.33
C GLN A 606 -19.46 -11.22 -24.08
N LEU A 607 -18.48 -10.83 -23.26
CA LEU A 607 -18.64 -9.90 -22.14
C LEU A 607 -18.49 -8.44 -22.62
N PHE A 608 -19.52 -7.62 -22.46
CA PHE A 608 -19.55 -6.21 -22.89
C PHE A 608 -19.42 -5.21 -21.74
N ASN A 609 -18.70 -4.11 -21.98
CA ASN A 609 -18.77 -2.90 -21.17
C ASN A 609 -20.11 -2.18 -21.45
N ILE A 610 -20.97 -2.09 -20.44
CA ILE A 610 -22.36 -1.59 -20.55
C ILE A 610 -22.47 -0.09 -20.86
N SER A 611 -21.39 0.67 -20.66
CA SER A 611 -21.33 2.11 -20.93
C SER A 611 -20.79 2.48 -22.31
N SER A 612 -20.22 1.54 -23.06
CA SER A 612 -19.51 1.82 -24.32
C SER A 612 -19.66 0.76 -25.42
N GLY A 613 -20.33 -0.37 -25.15
CA GLY A 613 -20.54 -1.44 -26.13
C GLY A 613 -19.28 -2.20 -26.55
N LYS A 614 -18.12 -1.92 -25.95
CA LYS A 614 -16.86 -2.61 -26.25
C LYS A 614 -16.83 -3.97 -25.56
N ALA A 615 -16.54 -5.02 -26.33
CA ALA A 615 -16.29 -6.36 -25.80
C ALA A 615 -14.94 -6.44 -25.05
N ALA A 616 -14.88 -7.29 -24.03
CA ALA A 616 -13.64 -7.67 -23.37
C ALA A 616 -12.80 -8.62 -24.24
N SER A 617 -11.50 -8.71 -23.98
CA SER A 617 -10.67 -9.79 -24.52
C SER A 617 -10.93 -11.09 -23.76
N THR A 618 -10.78 -12.24 -24.44
CA THR A 618 -11.02 -13.57 -23.85
C THR A 618 -10.26 -13.80 -22.54
N GLN A 619 -9.01 -13.32 -22.44
CA GLN A 619 -8.22 -13.42 -21.20
C GLN A 619 -8.82 -12.63 -20.02
N VAL A 620 -9.48 -11.50 -20.27
CA VAL A 620 -10.17 -10.70 -19.25
C VAL A 620 -11.52 -11.33 -18.91
N GLU A 621 -12.22 -11.83 -19.92
CA GLU A 621 -13.50 -12.54 -19.79
C GLU A 621 -13.35 -13.82 -18.95
N ASP A 622 -12.42 -14.72 -19.31
CA ASP A 622 -12.12 -15.96 -18.57
C ASP A 622 -11.78 -15.67 -17.10
N PHE A 623 -11.00 -14.61 -16.84
CA PHE A 623 -10.64 -14.19 -15.49
C PHE A 623 -11.85 -13.66 -14.70
N LEU A 624 -12.66 -12.76 -15.28
CA LEU A 624 -13.76 -12.10 -14.59
C LEU A 624 -14.97 -13.02 -14.35
N LEU A 625 -15.19 -14.03 -15.18
CA LEU A 625 -16.28 -14.98 -14.99
C LEU A 625 -15.94 -16.08 -13.97
N ASN A 626 -14.65 -16.42 -13.81
CA ASN A 626 -14.19 -17.51 -12.93
C ASN A 626 -13.64 -17.03 -11.56
N VAL A 627 -13.86 -15.77 -11.16
CA VAL A 627 -13.22 -15.15 -9.98
C VAL A 627 -13.36 -15.94 -8.68
N GLU A 628 -14.52 -16.54 -8.42
CA GLU A 628 -14.74 -17.32 -7.19
C GLU A 628 -13.91 -18.60 -7.17
N LYS A 629 -13.88 -19.33 -8.29
CA LYS A 629 -13.15 -20.59 -8.44
C LYS A 629 -11.64 -20.35 -8.34
N ILE A 630 -11.11 -19.41 -9.14
CA ILE A 630 -9.67 -19.09 -9.13
C ILE A 630 -9.25 -18.60 -7.73
N GLY A 631 -10.09 -17.81 -7.05
CA GLY A 631 -9.84 -17.39 -5.68
C GLY A 631 -9.82 -18.53 -4.66
N ASP A 632 -10.68 -19.54 -4.82
CA ASP A 632 -10.72 -20.74 -3.95
C ASP A 632 -9.54 -21.68 -4.20
N ASP A 633 -9.19 -21.91 -5.47
CA ASP A 633 -8.04 -22.70 -5.89
C ASP A 633 -6.74 -22.07 -5.33
N LEU A 634 -6.58 -20.75 -5.42
CA LEU A 634 -5.46 -20.01 -4.82
C LEU A 634 -5.43 -20.11 -3.28
N ARG A 635 -6.59 -20.06 -2.61
CA ARG A 635 -6.68 -20.24 -1.15
C ARG A 635 -6.30 -21.66 -0.74
N LYS A 636 -6.78 -22.67 -1.46
CA LYS A 636 -6.47 -24.09 -1.24
C LYS A 636 -4.99 -24.39 -1.46
N ALA A 637 -4.41 -23.86 -2.54
CA ALA A 637 -2.97 -23.94 -2.80
C ALA A 637 -2.15 -23.37 -1.62
N PHE A 638 -2.43 -22.13 -1.21
CA PHE A 638 -1.76 -21.49 -0.06
C PHE A 638 -1.89 -22.29 1.26
N ILE A 639 -3.06 -22.88 1.52
CA ILE A 639 -3.32 -23.72 2.69
C ILE A 639 -2.45 -25.00 2.64
N SER A 640 -2.37 -25.64 1.47
CA SER A 640 -1.50 -26.81 1.24
C SER A 640 -0.02 -26.47 1.37
N GLU A 641 0.45 -25.40 0.72
CA GLU A 641 1.82 -24.90 0.81
C GLU A 641 2.24 -24.61 2.26
N CYS A 642 1.38 -23.94 3.04
CA CYS A 642 1.67 -23.64 4.45
C CYS A 642 1.62 -24.87 5.37
N SER A 643 1.09 -25.98 4.89
CA SER A 643 1.11 -27.29 5.58
C SER A 643 2.39 -28.08 5.27
N SER A 644 3.10 -27.74 4.19
CA SER A 644 4.35 -28.39 3.81
C SER A 644 5.52 -27.85 4.63
N ASP A 645 6.36 -28.75 5.16
CA ASP A 645 7.54 -28.32 5.89
C ASP A 645 8.74 -28.09 4.96
N ILE A 646 9.51 -27.04 5.24
CA ILE A 646 10.68 -26.65 4.47
C ILE A 646 11.84 -27.60 4.84
N ASN A 647 11.98 -28.67 4.06
CA ASN A 647 12.99 -29.72 4.27
C ASN A 647 14.44 -29.23 4.10
N ARG A 648 14.66 -28.23 3.24
CA ARG A 648 15.98 -27.70 2.86
C ARG A 648 15.98 -26.17 2.80
N ILE A 649 17.04 -25.54 3.30
CA ILE A 649 17.27 -24.08 3.25
C ILE A 649 18.71 -23.82 2.78
N ASP A 650 18.87 -23.08 1.68
CA ASP A 650 20.18 -22.68 1.17
C ASP A 650 20.43 -21.19 1.46
N VAL A 651 21.50 -20.90 2.20
CA VAL A 651 21.97 -19.58 2.58
C VAL A 651 23.23 -19.28 1.78
N ILE A 652 23.19 -18.24 0.95
CA ILE A 652 24.17 -18.03 -0.13
C ILE A 652 24.76 -16.63 -0.01
N PHE A 653 26.09 -16.53 -0.05
CA PHE A 653 26.83 -15.28 0.10
C PHE A 653 27.74 -14.97 -1.10
N ASP A 654 27.91 -13.67 -1.36
CA ASP A 654 28.96 -13.10 -2.21
C ASP A 654 30.34 -13.61 -1.78
N GLN A 655 31.25 -13.74 -2.75
CA GLN A 655 32.69 -13.79 -2.55
C GLN A 655 33.32 -12.43 -2.89
N TYR A 656 34.56 -12.23 -2.43
CA TYR A 656 35.28 -10.97 -2.58
C TYR A 656 36.69 -11.23 -3.09
N TRP A 657 36.95 -10.85 -4.33
CA TRP A 657 38.29 -10.82 -4.93
C TRP A 657 38.55 -9.49 -5.65
N TYR A 658 39.81 -9.24 -5.95
CA TYR A 658 40.33 -7.99 -6.52
C TYR A 658 41.47 -8.30 -7.51
N PRO A 659 41.53 -7.65 -8.69
CA PRO A 659 40.52 -6.76 -9.25
C PRO A 659 39.20 -7.49 -9.60
N SER A 660 38.09 -6.76 -9.62
CA SER A 660 36.78 -7.24 -10.09
C SER A 660 36.02 -6.15 -10.83
N ILE A 661 35.16 -6.53 -11.78
CA ILE A 661 34.21 -5.60 -12.44
C ILE A 661 33.21 -4.99 -11.44
N LYS A 662 33.01 -5.61 -10.27
CA LYS A 662 32.18 -5.10 -9.16
C LYS A 662 32.87 -3.99 -8.35
N ASP A 663 34.15 -3.72 -8.57
CA ASP A 663 34.89 -2.73 -7.78
C ASP A 663 34.36 -1.30 -7.95
N ASN A 664 33.88 -0.92 -9.14
CA ASN A 664 33.25 0.39 -9.34
C ASN A 664 31.99 0.54 -8.45
N GLU A 665 31.16 -0.50 -8.38
CA GLU A 665 29.97 -0.54 -7.52
C GLU A 665 30.34 -0.51 -6.02
N ARG A 666 31.35 -1.29 -5.61
CA ARG A 666 31.88 -1.29 -4.24
C ARG A 666 32.32 0.11 -3.82
N ASN A 667 33.07 0.83 -4.66
CA ASN A 667 33.50 2.21 -4.38
C ASN A 667 32.30 3.18 -4.23
N LEU A 668 31.27 3.07 -5.08
CA LEU A 668 30.04 3.86 -4.97
C LEU A 668 29.25 3.59 -3.67
N ARG A 669 29.29 2.35 -3.18
CA ARG A 669 28.73 1.94 -1.87
C ARG A 669 29.62 2.32 -0.68
N HIS A 670 30.80 2.88 -0.93
CA HIS A 670 31.90 3.11 0.03
C HIS A 670 32.35 1.83 0.75
N GLU A 671 32.32 0.69 0.04
CA GLU A 671 32.91 -0.56 0.49
C GLU A 671 34.40 -0.63 0.15
N ALA A 672 35.21 -1.06 1.12
CA ALA A 672 36.64 -1.28 0.94
C ALA A 672 37.19 -2.22 2.04
N PRO A 673 38.31 -2.93 1.78
CA PRO A 673 39.04 -3.68 2.79
C PRO A 673 39.85 -2.71 3.66
N LEU A 674 39.16 -1.96 4.54
CA LEU A 674 39.74 -0.83 5.28
C LEU A 674 40.60 -1.24 6.48
N ILE A 675 40.19 -2.30 7.18
CA ILE A 675 40.79 -2.80 8.41
C ILE A 675 40.51 -4.31 8.48
N ASP A 676 41.49 -5.13 8.85
CA ASP A 676 41.20 -6.54 9.16
C ASP A 676 40.26 -6.67 10.37
N TYR A 677 39.42 -7.70 10.36
CA TYR A 677 38.42 -7.94 11.39
C TYR A 677 38.38 -9.42 11.77
N SER A 678 38.07 -9.72 13.03
CA SER A 678 37.94 -11.09 13.52
C SER A 678 36.77 -11.22 14.49
N ILE A 679 36.13 -12.39 14.49
CA ILE A 679 35.08 -12.75 15.43
C ILE A 679 35.58 -13.92 16.28
N TYR A 680 35.68 -13.73 17.58
CA TYR A 680 36.29 -14.67 18.52
C TYR A 680 35.31 -15.70 19.11
N GLY A 681 33.99 -15.46 18.99
CA GLY A 681 32.96 -16.36 19.50
C GLY A 681 31.56 -15.73 19.52
N PRO A 682 30.52 -16.51 19.88
CA PRO A 682 29.13 -16.03 19.91
C PRO A 682 28.87 -14.95 20.97
N ASP A 683 29.66 -14.90 22.05
CA ASP A 683 29.57 -13.90 23.11
C ASP A 683 30.13 -12.52 22.72
N GLN A 684 30.72 -12.37 21.53
CA GLN A 684 31.28 -11.10 21.08
C GLN A 684 30.19 -10.05 20.89
N ILE A 685 30.29 -8.96 21.65
CA ILE A 685 29.36 -7.82 21.56
C ILE A 685 29.35 -7.28 20.12
N ARG A 686 28.18 -7.36 19.47
CA ARG A 686 27.94 -6.85 18.12
C ARG A 686 28.29 -5.35 18.03
N PRO A 687 28.98 -4.89 16.96
CA PRO A 687 29.24 -3.46 16.72
C PRO A 687 28.01 -2.57 16.88
N SER A 688 28.23 -1.38 17.46
CA SER A 688 27.17 -0.39 17.72
C SER A 688 26.58 0.21 16.45
N ASP A 689 27.41 0.40 15.41
CA ASP A 689 26.98 0.75 14.05
C ASP A 689 27.30 -0.39 13.10
N PHE A 690 26.45 -1.41 13.12
CA PHE A 690 26.55 -2.57 12.23
C PHE A 690 26.45 -2.19 10.74
N THR A 691 25.78 -1.08 10.40
CA THR A 691 25.64 -0.60 9.01
C THR A 691 26.96 -0.04 8.48
N LYS A 692 27.75 0.61 9.35
CA LYS A 692 29.12 1.03 9.03
C LYS A 692 30.04 -0.18 8.84
N GLU A 693 30.04 -1.14 9.76
CA GLU A 693 30.93 -2.30 9.66
C GLU A 693 30.59 -3.21 8.46
N MET A 694 29.32 -3.29 8.05
CA MET A 694 28.90 -3.96 6.81
C MET A 694 29.47 -3.34 5.51
N ARG A 695 30.20 -2.20 5.57
CA ARG A 695 30.97 -1.68 4.42
C ARG A 695 32.39 -2.22 4.35
N ASN A 696 32.91 -2.78 5.43
CA ASN A 696 34.22 -3.41 5.44
C ASN A 696 34.10 -4.84 4.88
N THR A 697 34.73 -5.14 3.75
CA THR A 697 34.67 -6.49 3.17
C THR A 697 35.28 -7.55 4.08
N LYS A 698 36.31 -7.21 4.87
CA LYS A 698 36.89 -8.11 5.87
C LYS A 698 35.94 -8.43 7.03
N PHE A 699 35.06 -7.49 7.41
CA PHE A 699 33.98 -7.77 8.36
C PHE A 699 32.96 -8.75 7.78
N LYS A 700 32.59 -8.61 6.49
CA LYS A 700 31.69 -9.54 5.81
C LYS A 700 32.27 -10.95 5.78
N GLU A 701 33.52 -11.11 5.35
CA GLU A 701 34.21 -12.41 5.32
C GLU A 701 34.23 -13.07 6.72
N ALA A 702 34.71 -12.36 7.74
CA ALA A 702 34.80 -12.87 9.10
C ALA A 702 33.43 -13.25 9.71
N LEU A 703 32.37 -12.52 9.36
CA LEU A 703 30.99 -12.83 9.78
C LEU A 703 30.45 -14.12 9.16
N ILE A 704 30.75 -14.36 7.88
CA ILE A 704 30.33 -15.57 7.17
C ILE A 704 31.14 -16.77 7.64
N GLU A 705 32.45 -16.62 7.82
CA GLU A 705 33.34 -17.66 8.35
C GLU A 705 32.95 -18.04 9.79
N PHE A 706 32.62 -17.06 10.65
CA PHE A 706 32.02 -17.31 11.96
C PHE A 706 30.75 -18.16 11.90
N PHE A 707 29.82 -17.88 10.98
CA PHE A 707 28.63 -18.73 10.80
C PHE A 707 29.00 -20.16 10.39
N THR A 708 29.99 -20.36 9.51
CA THR A 708 30.41 -21.71 9.10
C THR A 708 31.00 -22.54 10.23
N ILE A 709 31.63 -21.90 11.22
CA ILE A 709 32.18 -22.58 12.40
C ILE A 709 31.10 -22.78 13.47
N HIS A 710 30.35 -21.72 13.82
CA HIS A 710 29.36 -21.79 14.88
C HIS A 710 28.17 -22.70 14.54
N TRP A 711 27.71 -22.73 13.28
CA TRP A 711 26.56 -23.58 12.90
C TRP A 711 26.86 -25.09 12.94
N ALA A 712 28.13 -25.49 13.10
CA ALA A 712 28.53 -26.87 13.37
C ALA A 712 28.45 -27.25 14.87
N THR A 713 28.12 -26.32 15.78
CA THR A 713 28.04 -26.57 17.24
C THR A 713 26.64 -27.02 17.66
N ASP A 714 26.58 -27.91 18.67
CA ASP A 714 25.33 -28.49 19.17
C ASP A 714 24.35 -27.43 19.72
N ASP A 715 24.84 -26.26 20.17
CA ASP A 715 24.03 -25.11 20.59
C ASP A 715 23.05 -24.62 19.51
N VAL A 716 23.36 -24.87 18.23
CA VAL A 716 22.55 -24.43 17.08
C VAL A 716 21.53 -25.48 16.66
N ALA A 717 21.58 -26.71 17.19
CA ALA A 717 20.65 -27.79 16.87
C ALA A 717 19.16 -27.40 17.02
N PRO A 718 18.70 -26.66 18.05
CA PRO A 718 17.31 -26.22 18.17
C PRO A 718 16.85 -25.23 17.10
N PHE A 719 17.79 -24.55 16.40
CA PHE A 719 17.50 -23.63 15.31
C PHE A 719 17.51 -24.31 13.94
N ILE A 720 18.29 -25.38 13.78
CA ILE A 720 18.29 -26.26 12.60
C ILE A 720 17.03 -27.16 12.60
N GLY A 721 16.69 -27.73 13.76
CA GLY A 721 15.55 -28.63 13.92
C GLY A 721 15.67 -29.88 13.04
N ASN A 722 14.63 -30.18 12.28
CA ASN A 722 14.54 -31.30 11.34
C ASN A 722 15.15 -31.01 9.95
N LYS A 723 15.64 -29.79 9.72
CA LYS A 723 15.93 -29.25 8.38
C LYS A 723 17.37 -29.51 7.94
N LEU A 724 17.55 -29.57 6.63
CA LEU A 724 18.86 -29.51 5.98
C LEU A 724 19.20 -28.05 5.70
N ILE A 725 20.27 -27.52 6.30
CA ILE A 725 20.75 -26.15 5.98
C ILE A 725 22.03 -26.25 5.17
N HIS A 726 22.07 -25.58 4.02
CA HIS A 726 23.29 -25.36 3.25
C HIS A 726 23.74 -23.91 3.42
N LEU A 727 25.04 -23.67 3.60
CA LEU A 727 25.67 -22.35 3.63
C LEU A 727 26.79 -22.33 2.59
N ASN A 728 26.60 -21.56 1.51
CA ASN A 728 27.62 -21.36 0.48
C ASN A 728 28.36 -20.02 0.66
N PHE A 729 29.70 -20.10 0.68
CA PHE A 729 30.61 -18.96 0.63
C PHE A 729 31.83 -19.28 -0.25
N LYS A 730 32.93 -19.76 0.35
CA LYS A 730 34.13 -20.30 -0.32
C LYS A 730 34.03 -21.81 -0.60
N ASN A 731 33.26 -22.51 0.24
CA ASN A 731 32.76 -23.87 0.04
C ASN A 731 31.24 -23.85 0.34
N CYS A 732 30.52 -24.91 -0.01
CA CYS A 732 29.18 -25.17 0.49
C CYS A 732 29.25 -26.12 1.69
N TYR A 733 28.78 -25.67 2.85
CA TYR A 733 28.70 -26.47 4.08
C TYR A 733 27.25 -26.87 4.34
N SER A 734 27.02 -28.15 4.63
CA SER A 734 25.72 -28.70 5.01
C SER A 734 25.67 -28.95 6.51
N TYR A 735 24.52 -28.64 7.13
CA TYR A 735 24.24 -28.83 8.56
C TYR A 735 22.91 -29.57 8.73
N ARG A 736 22.89 -30.56 9.64
CA ARG A 736 21.67 -31.26 10.04
C ARG A 736 21.72 -31.61 11.52
N SER A 737 20.62 -31.41 12.23
CA SER A 737 20.47 -31.80 13.64
C SER A 737 19.83 -33.18 13.78
N ASN A 738 20.49 -34.07 14.51
CA ASN A 738 20.00 -35.39 14.91
C ASN A 738 20.14 -35.51 16.43
N ASP A 739 19.04 -35.78 17.15
CA ASP A 739 19.04 -36.02 18.61
C ASP A 739 19.74 -34.93 19.45
N GLY A 740 19.60 -33.67 19.02
CA GLY A 740 20.22 -32.50 19.65
C GLY A 740 21.69 -32.26 19.27
N LYS A 741 22.27 -33.07 18.39
CA LYS A 741 23.63 -32.91 17.89
C LYS A 741 23.67 -32.47 16.43
N VAL A 742 24.59 -31.56 16.09
CA VAL A 742 24.77 -31.12 14.71
C VAL A 742 25.82 -31.98 14.00
N LYS A 743 25.50 -32.41 12.78
CA LYS A 743 26.47 -32.94 11.81
C LYS A 743 26.71 -31.89 10.73
N SER A 744 27.98 -31.57 10.50
CA SER A 744 28.44 -30.67 9.45
C SER A 744 29.32 -31.39 8.42
N SER A 745 29.14 -31.12 7.12
CA SER A 745 30.01 -31.64 6.05
C SER A 745 30.08 -30.68 4.87
N ILE A 746 31.16 -30.72 4.08
CA ILE A 746 31.24 -29.98 2.80
C ILE A 746 30.45 -30.75 1.72
N VAL A 747 29.78 -30.00 0.84
CA VAL A 747 29.06 -30.52 -0.34
C VAL A 747 29.77 -29.99 -1.59
N GLU A 748 30.74 -30.75 -2.10
CA GLU A 748 31.62 -30.29 -3.19
C GLU A 748 30.86 -29.90 -4.46
N ASP A 749 29.85 -30.68 -4.85
CA ASP A 749 28.95 -30.39 -5.98
C ASP A 749 28.30 -29.00 -5.91
N LEU A 750 28.14 -28.44 -4.71
CA LEU A 750 27.52 -27.14 -4.46
C LEU A 750 28.53 -26.02 -4.17
N CYS A 751 29.85 -26.24 -4.26
CA CYS A 751 30.84 -25.25 -3.83
C CYS A 751 30.96 -24.00 -4.73
N CYS A 752 30.66 -24.10 -6.04
CA CYS A 752 30.61 -22.99 -7.04
C CYS A 752 31.64 -21.86 -6.87
N LYS A 753 32.91 -22.23 -6.77
CA LYS A 753 34.01 -21.34 -6.37
C LYS A 753 34.22 -20.16 -7.32
N SER A 754 33.98 -20.33 -8.61
CA SER A 754 34.15 -19.29 -9.64
C SER A 754 33.01 -18.25 -9.69
N HIS A 755 32.02 -18.30 -8.80
CA HIS A 755 30.95 -17.30 -8.73
C HIS A 755 31.25 -16.20 -7.70
N GLU A 756 31.34 -14.95 -8.16
CA GLU A 756 31.52 -13.81 -7.25
C GLU A 756 30.23 -13.46 -6.51
N GLU A 757 29.10 -13.46 -7.20
CA GLU A 757 27.85 -12.89 -6.69
C GLU A 757 26.87 -13.95 -6.19
N ALA A 758 26.26 -13.69 -5.03
CA ALA A 758 25.17 -14.51 -4.48
C ALA A 758 24.04 -14.71 -5.50
N ASP A 759 23.73 -13.69 -6.29
CA ASP A 759 22.69 -13.71 -7.33
C ASP A 759 22.90 -14.85 -8.34
N SER A 760 24.13 -15.01 -8.85
CA SER A 760 24.48 -16.12 -9.76
C SER A 760 24.49 -17.48 -9.05
N LYS A 761 24.97 -17.53 -7.80
CA LYS A 761 25.03 -18.75 -6.99
C LYS A 761 23.65 -19.28 -6.62
N ILE A 762 22.68 -18.40 -6.39
CA ILE A 762 21.28 -18.75 -6.16
C ILE A 762 20.73 -19.55 -7.36
N ILE A 763 21.08 -19.14 -8.58
CA ILE A 763 20.68 -19.87 -9.80
C ILE A 763 21.40 -21.21 -9.89
N PHE A 764 22.71 -21.25 -9.63
CA PHE A 764 23.47 -22.51 -9.60
C PHE A 764 22.87 -23.53 -8.61
N HIS A 765 22.54 -23.09 -7.39
CA HIS A 765 21.92 -23.92 -6.37
C HIS A 765 20.51 -24.38 -6.78
N ALA A 766 19.69 -23.51 -7.39
CA ALA A 766 18.35 -23.84 -7.87
C ALA A 766 18.37 -24.84 -9.04
N CYS A 767 19.18 -24.59 -10.06
CA CYS A 767 19.39 -25.51 -11.20
C CYS A 767 20.00 -26.84 -10.77
N SER A 768 20.77 -26.86 -9.68
CA SER A 768 21.40 -28.09 -9.18
C SER A 768 20.46 -29.09 -8.51
N ILE A 769 19.21 -28.73 -8.21
CA ILE A 769 18.22 -29.60 -7.56
C ILE A 769 17.66 -30.64 -8.54
N ILE A 770 17.71 -31.92 -8.15
CA ILE A 770 17.34 -33.08 -8.98
C ILE A 770 15.91 -33.54 -8.69
N ASP A 771 15.45 -33.42 -7.44
CA ASP A 771 14.11 -33.81 -7.02
C ASP A 771 13.06 -32.75 -7.40
N GLN A 772 11.85 -33.18 -7.76
CA GLN A 772 10.77 -32.25 -8.09
C GLN A 772 10.43 -31.38 -6.87
N SER A 773 10.66 -30.07 -6.98
CA SER A 773 10.69 -29.16 -5.83
C SER A 773 9.91 -27.87 -6.05
N ASN A 774 9.26 -27.37 -5.00
CA ASN A 774 8.80 -25.98 -4.92
C ASN A 774 9.94 -25.12 -4.33
N ILE A 775 10.63 -24.36 -5.19
CA ILE A 775 11.84 -23.62 -4.84
C ILE A 775 11.48 -22.15 -4.59
N VAL A 776 11.77 -21.64 -3.40
CA VAL A 776 11.52 -20.24 -3.00
C VAL A 776 12.84 -19.48 -2.91
N ILE A 777 13.15 -18.70 -3.93
CA ILE A 777 14.27 -17.75 -3.94
C ILE A 777 13.88 -16.53 -3.12
N ARG A 778 14.61 -16.21 -2.04
CA ARG A 778 14.37 -14.99 -1.25
C ARG A 778 15.39 -13.91 -1.57
N GLY A 779 14.97 -12.86 -2.26
CA GLY A 779 15.85 -11.77 -2.68
C GLY A 779 15.10 -10.46 -2.95
N SER A 780 15.79 -9.33 -2.77
CA SER A 780 15.27 -8.00 -3.10
C SER A 780 15.80 -7.44 -4.42
N ASP A 781 16.91 -7.99 -4.95
CA ASP A 781 17.44 -7.53 -6.23
C ASP A 781 16.65 -8.09 -7.41
N THR A 782 16.54 -7.30 -8.48
CA THR A 782 15.81 -7.66 -9.71
C THR A 782 16.67 -8.50 -10.64
N ASP A 783 17.99 -8.41 -10.52
CA ASP A 783 18.92 -9.12 -11.40
C ASP A 783 18.74 -10.65 -11.24
N ILE A 784 18.58 -11.15 -10.01
CA ILE A 784 18.21 -12.54 -9.70
C ILE A 784 17.01 -13.05 -10.54
N LEU A 785 15.96 -12.23 -10.71
CA LEU A 785 14.77 -12.62 -11.48
C LEU A 785 15.09 -12.77 -12.97
N ILE A 786 15.90 -11.86 -13.52
CA ILE A 786 16.32 -11.89 -14.93
C ILE A 786 17.23 -13.08 -15.21
N ILE A 787 18.21 -13.32 -14.32
CA ILE A 787 19.16 -14.43 -14.45
C ILE A 787 18.42 -15.77 -14.32
N MET A 788 17.47 -15.90 -13.37
CA MET A 788 16.63 -17.10 -13.24
C MET A 788 15.78 -17.33 -14.50
N LEU A 789 15.08 -16.31 -15.02
CA LEU A 789 14.23 -16.46 -16.21
C LEU A 789 15.00 -16.96 -17.43
N GLY A 790 16.23 -16.49 -17.65
CA GLY A 790 17.09 -17.00 -18.72
C GLY A 790 17.69 -18.40 -18.46
N ASN A 791 17.69 -18.87 -17.22
CA ASN A 791 18.20 -20.20 -16.81
C ASN A 791 17.11 -21.24 -16.49
N MET A 792 15.82 -20.93 -16.63
CA MET A 792 14.71 -21.89 -16.39
C MET A 792 14.84 -23.18 -17.20
N VAL A 793 15.45 -23.12 -18.40
CA VAL A 793 15.76 -24.30 -19.25
C VAL A 793 16.81 -25.23 -18.66
N ASN A 794 17.61 -24.76 -17.69
CA ASN A 794 18.75 -25.46 -17.10
C ASN A 794 18.42 -26.08 -15.72
N LEU A 795 17.13 -26.10 -15.32
CA LEU A 795 16.67 -26.85 -14.16
C LEU A 795 16.84 -28.36 -14.42
N LYS A 796 17.65 -29.07 -13.63
CA LYS A 796 17.80 -30.55 -13.76
C LYS A 796 16.47 -31.30 -13.65
N ASN A 797 15.48 -30.72 -12.99
CA ASN A 797 14.10 -31.23 -12.93
C ASN A 797 13.10 -30.18 -13.48
N PRO A 798 12.67 -30.29 -14.75
CA PRO A 798 11.74 -29.36 -15.39
C PRO A 798 10.34 -29.30 -14.78
N SER A 799 9.99 -30.21 -13.86
CA SER A 799 8.70 -30.23 -13.15
C SER A 799 8.76 -29.47 -11.81
N SER A 800 9.89 -28.85 -11.48
CA SER A 800 10.04 -27.97 -10.31
C SER A 800 9.44 -26.58 -10.55
N HIS A 801 8.84 -25.99 -9.52
CA HIS A 801 8.22 -24.67 -9.58
C HIS A 801 9.07 -23.61 -8.88
N ILE A 802 9.33 -22.48 -9.54
CA ILE A 802 10.20 -21.43 -9.03
C ILE A 802 9.37 -20.21 -8.59
N TRP A 803 9.53 -19.85 -7.32
CA TRP A 803 8.95 -18.67 -6.69
C TRP A 803 10.06 -17.69 -6.27
N MET A 804 9.77 -16.39 -6.34
CA MET A 804 10.63 -15.35 -5.78
C MET A 804 9.90 -14.59 -4.66
N LEU A 805 10.39 -14.67 -3.43
CA LEU A 805 9.92 -13.91 -2.28
C LEU A 805 10.72 -12.61 -2.16
N THR A 806 10.05 -11.48 -2.42
CA THR A 806 10.68 -10.16 -2.52
C THR A 806 9.93 -9.07 -1.76
N GLY A 807 10.60 -7.95 -1.49
CA GLY A 807 10.10 -6.84 -0.67
C GLY A 807 10.25 -7.09 0.84
N THR A 808 9.85 -6.09 1.64
CA THR A 808 10.02 -6.11 3.11
C THR A 808 8.77 -5.63 3.85
N GLY A 809 8.50 -6.19 5.01
CA GLY A 809 7.40 -5.77 5.88
C GLY A 809 6.04 -5.99 5.22
N ASN A 810 5.23 -4.93 5.08
CA ASN A 810 3.93 -5.02 4.41
C ASN A 810 4.01 -5.15 2.88
N ASN A 811 5.18 -4.90 2.28
CA ASN A 811 5.42 -5.01 0.83
C ASN A 811 5.98 -6.40 0.41
N GLU A 812 6.18 -7.31 1.38
CA GLU A 812 6.70 -8.67 1.13
C GLU A 812 5.66 -9.50 0.35
N ARG A 813 6.06 -10.00 -0.82
CA ARG A 813 5.20 -10.71 -1.79
C ARG A 813 5.96 -11.85 -2.49
N PHE A 814 5.21 -12.87 -2.91
CA PHE A 814 5.72 -13.86 -3.85
C PHE A 814 5.51 -13.37 -5.29
N ILE A 815 6.40 -13.78 -6.18
CA ILE A 815 6.31 -13.67 -7.63
C ILE A 815 6.45 -15.09 -8.18
N ASP A 816 5.53 -15.49 -9.05
CA ASP A 816 5.57 -16.79 -9.73
C ASP A 816 6.52 -16.68 -10.93
N VAL A 817 7.74 -17.23 -10.81
CA VAL A 817 8.78 -17.12 -11.84
C VAL A 817 8.53 -18.14 -12.95
N SER A 818 8.08 -19.35 -12.60
CA SER A 818 7.67 -20.37 -13.57
C SER A 818 6.56 -19.86 -14.49
N LYS A 819 5.50 -19.23 -13.95
CA LYS A 819 4.42 -18.66 -14.76
C LYS A 819 4.91 -17.53 -15.67
N ILE A 820 5.75 -16.61 -15.17
CA ILE A 820 6.32 -15.54 -16.00
C ILE A 820 7.15 -16.13 -17.15
N TYR A 821 7.91 -17.20 -16.89
CA TYR A 821 8.66 -17.91 -17.93
C TYR A 821 7.73 -18.53 -18.98
N THR A 822 6.63 -19.16 -18.58
CA THR A 822 5.60 -19.69 -19.50
C THR A 822 4.95 -18.57 -20.34
N GLU A 823 4.66 -17.40 -19.76
CA GLU A 823 4.05 -16.26 -20.45
C GLU A 823 5.01 -15.53 -21.41
N LEU A 824 6.33 -15.56 -21.14
CA LEU A 824 7.35 -14.97 -22.01
C LEU A 824 7.80 -15.91 -23.14
N GLY A 825 7.86 -17.22 -22.86
CA GLY A 825 8.43 -18.23 -23.73
C GLY A 825 9.97 -18.24 -23.75
N PRO A 826 10.61 -19.36 -24.19
CA PRO A 826 12.04 -19.59 -23.97
C PRO A 826 12.97 -18.56 -24.62
N LEU A 827 12.67 -18.13 -25.85
CA LEU A 827 13.52 -17.21 -26.61
C LEU A 827 13.55 -15.81 -26.00
N LEU A 828 12.37 -15.24 -25.69
CA LEU A 828 12.27 -13.93 -25.05
C LEU A 828 12.90 -13.96 -23.65
N ALA A 829 12.65 -15.02 -22.87
CA ALA A 829 13.27 -15.21 -21.56
C ALA A 829 14.80 -15.30 -21.62
N LYS A 830 15.39 -16.09 -22.55
CA LYS A 830 16.85 -16.13 -22.76
C LYS A 830 17.39 -14.75 -23.18
N SER A 831 16.65 -13.99 -24.00
CA SER A 831 17.05 -12.66 -24.45
C SER A 831 17.07 -11.59 -23.35
N LEU A 832 16.34 -11.79 -22.24
CA LEU A 832 16.29 -10.81 -21.14
C LEU A 832 17.66 -10.59 -20.47
N ILE A 833 18.54 -11.60 -20.44
CA ILE A 833 19.89 -11.48 -19.85
C ILE A 833 20.71 -10.42 -20.61
N GLY A 834 20.91 -10.62 -21.92
CA GLY A 834 21.63 -9.67 -22.76
C GLY A 834 20.95 -8.30 -22.84
N PHE A 835 19.62 -8.27 -22.94
CA PHE A 835 18.85 -7.03 -22.92
C PHE A 835 19.04 -6.23 -21.62
N HIS A 836 19.05 -6.90 -20.46
CA HIS A 836 19.19 -6.23 -19.16
C HIS A 836 20.60 -5.69 -18.97
N ALA A 837 21.62 -6.46 -19.32
CA ALA A 837 23.02 -6.02 -19.31
C ALA A 837 23.29 -4.86 -20.31
N PHE A 838 22.66 -4.87 -21.49
CA PHE A 838 22.83 -3.83 -22.50
C PHE A 838 22.14 -2.51 -22.13
N THR A 839 20.89 -2.57 -21.66
CA THR A 839 20.08 -1.37 -21.35
C THR A 839 20.43 -0.69 -20.02
N GLY A 840 21.51 -1.11 -19.37
CA GLY A 840 22.03 -0.56 -18.13
C GLY A 840 21.80 -1.46 -16.92
N CYS A 841 22.88 -1.83 -16.24
CA CYS A 841 22.91 -2.55 -14.97
C CYS A 841 24.04 -1.97 -14.10
N TYR A 842 24.40 -2.58 -12.97
CA TYR A 842 25.53 -2.10 -12.16
C TYR A 842 26.89 -2.19 -12.89
N PHE A 843 27.00 -3.05 -13.91
CA PHE A 843 28.25 -3.35 -14.62
C PHE A 843 28.36 -2.72 -16.03
N ASN A 844 27.33 -2.02 -16.51
CA ASN A 844 27.31 -1.43 -17.85
C ASN A 844 26.38 -0.19 -17.86
N PRO A 845 26.76 0.95 -18.46
CA PRO A 845 25.99 2.20 -18.36
C PRO A 845 24.58 2.10 -18.99
N ALA A 846 23.65 2.87 -18.42
CA ALA A 846 22.30 3.03 -18.98
C ALA A 846 22.27 4.17 -20.02
N PHE A 847 21.49 3.99 -21.09
CA PHE A 847 21.26 5.02 -22.10
C PHE A 847 20.49 6.22 -21.51
N TYR A 848 21.01 7.43 -21.71
CA TYR A 848 20.46 8.64 -21.10
C TYR A 848 19.01 8.88 -21.52
N ASN A 849 18.14 9.04 -20.51
CA ASN A 849 16.69 9.25 -20.68
C ASN A 849 15.99 8.15 -21.55
N ARG A 850 16.47 6.89 -21.49
CA ARG A 850 15.87 5.71 -22.14
C ARG A 850 15.52 4.61 -21.12
N GLY A 851 14.46 4.81 -20.35
CA GLY A 851 13.96 3.80 -19.41
C GLY A 851 13.46 2.52 -20.11
N LYS A 852 13.69 1.35 -19.50
CA LYS A 852 13.58 0.00 -20.13
C LYS A 852 12.22 -0.38 -20.76
N LYS A 853 11.11 0.36 -20.50
CA LYS A 853 9.77 0.06 -21.04
C LYS A 853 9.73 0.03 -22.58
N LYS A 854 10.12 1.11 -23.26
CA LYS A 854 10.13 1.18 -24.74
C LYS A 854 11.15 0.19 -25.35
N PRO A 855 12.39 0.10 -24.85
CA PRO A 855 13.35 -0.93 -25.28
C PRO A 855 12.80 -2.36 -25.19
N PHE A 856 12.10 -2.71 -24.11
CA PHE A 856 11.47 -4.03 -23.95
C PHE A 856 10.32 -4.26 -24.94
N THR A 857 9.50 -3.24 -25.24
CA THR A 857 8.46 -3.36 -26.29
C THR A 857 9.06 -3.61 -27.67
N LEU A 858 10.19 -2.95 -28.01
CA LEU A 858 10.91 -3.21 -29.26
C LEU A 858 11.47 -4.64 -29.31
N LEU A 859 12.02 -5.14 -28.20
CA LEU A 859 12.50 -6.52 -28.08
C LEU A 859 11.36 -7.55 -28.23
N LYS A 860 10.27 -7.40 -27.45
CA LYS A 860 9.14 -8.33 -27.45
C LYS A 860 8.50 -8.46 -28.84
N ASN A 861 8.52 -7.41 -29.64
CA ASN A 861 7.87 -7.38 -30.95
C ASN A 861 8.78 -7.74 -32.13
N ASN A 862 10.09 -8.00 -31.95
CA ASN A 862 10.99 -8.41 -33.04
C ASN A 862 11.85 -9.63 -32.67
N VAL A 863 11.67 -10.73 -33.41
CA VAL A 863 12.39 -12.01 -33.25
C VAL A 863 13.87 -11.89 -33.62
N GLU A 864 14.25 -11.01 -34.56
CA GLU A 864 15.65 -10.72 -34.90
C GLU A 864 16.38 -10.15 -33.68
N PHE A 865 15.80 -9.15 -33.01
CA PHE A 865 16.35 -8.57 -31.79
C PHE A 865 16.38 -9.60 -30.65
N GLN A 866 15.37 -10.45 -30.49
CA GLN A 866 15.40 -11.52 -29.47
C GLN A 866 16.53 -12.52 -29.71
N LYS A 867 16.75 -12.96 -30.96
CA LYS A 867 17.88 -13.84 -31.31
C LYS A 867 19.22 -13.19 -30.96
N ALA A 868 19.42 -11.92 -31.35
CA ALA A 868 20.62 -11.16 -31.03
C ALA A 868 20.86 -11.06 -29.52
N PHE A 869 19.86 -10.59 -28.75
CA PHE A 869 20.00 -10.47 -27.30
C PHE A 869 20.11 -11.81 -26.56
N ALA A 870 19.60 -12.90 -27.13
CA ALA A 870 19.75 -14.26 -26.61
C ALA A 870 21.12 -14.89 -26.93
N ALA A 871 21.88 -14.35 -27.90
CA ALA A 871 23.21 -14.83 -28.29
C ALA A 871 24.33 -14.31 -27.36
N PHE A 872 24.17 -13.12 -26.75
CA PHE A 872 25.13 -12.60 -25.77
C PHE A 872 25.46 -13.63 -24.69
N GLY A 873 26.75 -13.83 -24.39
CA GLY A 873 27.22 -14.78 -23.39
C GLY A 873 27.16 -16.27 -23.76
N ASP A 874 26.89 -16.64 -25.03
CA ASP A 874 27.27 -17.99 -25.48
C ASP A 874 28.81 -18.06 -25.52
N ILE A 875 29.39 -19.15 -24.99
CA ILE A 875 30.84 -19.32 -24.88
C ILE A 875 31.41 -19.69 -26.26
N GLY A 876 32.50 -19.04 -26.67
CA GLY A 876 33.20 -19.34 -27.92
C GLY A 876 32.66 -18.61 -29.17
N LEU A 877 31.95 -17.49 -29.02
CA LEU A 877 31.72 -16.59 -30.15
C LEU A 877 33.05 -16.02 -30.66
N THR A 878 33.26 -16.03 -31.98
CA THR A 878 34.40 -15.35 -32.60
C THR A 878 34.18 -13.84 -32.64
N GLU A 879 35.25 -13.08 -32.90
CA GLU A 879 35.15 -11.64 -33.11
C GLU A 879 34.20 -11.31 -34.28
N ASP A 880 34.22 -12.09 -35.36
CA ASP A 880 33.32 -11.94 -36.50
C ASP A 880 31.85 -12.11 -36.10
N THR A 881 31.50 -13.14 -35.32
CA THR A 881 30.12 -13.32 -34.83
C THR A 881 29.71 -12.20 -33.86
N ILE A 882 30.65 -11.61 -33.10
CA ILE A 882 30.39 -10.42 -32.28
C ILE A 882 30.15 -9.18 -33.17
N ARG A 883 30.83 -9.06 -34.31
CA ARG A 883 30.62 -8.00 -35.31
C ARG A 883 29.28 -8.16 -36.05
N GLU A 884 28.89 -9.38 -36.43
CA GLU A 884 27.55 -9.69 -36.95
C GLU A 884 26.44 -9.32 -35.94
N LEU A 885 26.61 -9.74 -34.69
CA LEU A 885 25.71 -9.37 -33.59
C LEU A 885 25.61 -7.85 -33.42
N PHE A 886 26.75 -7.15 -33.48
CA PHE A 886 26.81 -5.70 -33.39
C PHE A 886 26.00 -4.97 -34.48
N ASN A 887 25.92 -5.51 -35.70
CA ASN A 887 25.09 -4.95 -36.76
C ASN A 887 23.59 -4.96 -36.41
N VAL A 888 23.10 -6.04 -35.78
CA VAL A 888 21.71 -6.10 -35.29
C VAL A 888 21.48 -5.14 -34.10
N ILE A 889 22.48 -4.98 -33.23
CA ILE A 889 22.39 -4.09 -32.06
C ILE A 889 22.45 -2.60 -32.45
N GLN A 890 23.13 -2.23 -33.53
CA GLN A 890 23.08 -0.87 -34.10
C GLN A 890 21.65 -0.54 -34.57
N LYS A 891 21.06 -1.38 -35.42
CA LYS A 891 19.66 -1.30 -35.88
C LYS A 891 18.64 -1.22 -34.72
N TYR A 892 18.86 -2.00 -33.66
CA TYR A 892 18.07 -1.92 -32.42
C TYR A 892 18.21 -0.56 -31.71
N THR A 893 19.44 -0.05 -31.63
CA THR A 893 19.75 1.23 -30.98
C THR A 893 19.14 2.41 -31.74
N CYS A 894 19.24 2.43 -33.07
CA CYS A 894 18.56 3.43 -33.92
C CYS A 894 17.04 3.40 -33.72
N SER A 895 16.45 2.20 -33.69
CA SER A 895 15.02 2.00 -33.36
C SER A 895 14.64 2.53 -31.97
N MET A 896 15.48 2.32 -30.96
CA MET A 896 15.30 2.85 -29.61
C MET A 896 15.31 4.39 -29.57
N TYR A 897 16.11 5.03 -30.41
CA TYR A 897 16.23 6.49 -30.54
C TYR A 897 15.29 7.12 -31.59
N ASN A 898 14.38 6.36 -32.21
CA ASN A 898 13.46 6.75 -33.30
C ASN A 898 14.10 6.97 -34.69
N ALA A 899 15.41 6.76 -34.87
CA ALA A 899 16.06 6.76 -36.19
C ALA A 899 15.74 5.46 -36.97
N LYS A 900 14.44 5.16 -37.18
CA LYS A 900 13.95 3.86 -37.68
C LYS A 900 14.46 3.47 -39.08
N LYS A 901 14.90 4.44 -39.88
CA LYS A 901 15.46 4.20 -41.22
C LYS A 901 16.95 3.83 -41.20
N SER A 902 17.66 4.17 -40.12
CA SER A 902 19.10 3.98 -39.96
C SER A 902 19.41 2.60 -39.40
N ILE A 903 20.29 1.85 -40.08
CA ILE A 903 20.83 0.57 -39.59
C ILE A 903 22.18 0.73 -38.87
N ASP A 904 22.90 1.82 -39.16
CA ASP A 904 24.13 2.26 -38.49
C ASP A 904 23.80 3.37 -37.48
N VAL A 905 24.55 3.43 -36.37
CA VAL A 905 24.29 4.40 -35.29
C VAL A 905 24.90 5.76 -35.52
N ASP A 906 25.98 5.89 -36.30
CA ASP A 906 26.55 7.20 -36.64
C ASP A 906 25.75 7.89 -37.76
N ASP A 907 25.19 7.13 -38.72
CA ASP A 907 24.10 7.63 -39.58
C ASP A 907 22.88 8.05 -38.75
N GLY A 908 22.42 7.20 -37.82
CA GLY A 908 21.32 7.53 -36.93
C GLY A 908 21.57 8.79 -36.08
N ARG A 909 22.82 9.02 -35.65
CA ARG A 909 23.25 10.26 -34.97
C ARG A 909 23.21 11.46 -35.90
N PHE A 910 23.72 11.34 -37.12
CA PHE A 910 23.68 12.39 -38.14
C PHE A 910 22.23 12.78 -38.49
N GLN A 911 21.36 11.81 -38.78
CA GLN A 911 19.94 12.02 -39.04
C GLN A 911 19.24 12.75 -37.87
N LEU A 912 19.47 12.32 -36.63
CA LEU A 912 18.88 12.96 -35.44
C LEU A 912 19.44 14.36 -35.20
N PHE A 913 20.71 14.61 -35.50
CA PHE A 913 21.33 15.93 -35.45
C PHE A 913 20.73 16.86 -36.52
N VAL A 914 20.67 16.44 -37.78
CA VAL A 914 20.09 17.21 -38.90
C VAL A 914 18.62 17.58 -38.62
N ASN A 915 17.81 16.61 -38.17
CA ASN A 915 16.42 16.83 -37.77
C ASN A 915 16.28 17.83 -36.60
N SER A 916 17.23 17.83 -35.66
CA SER A 916 17.25 18.77 -34.53
C SER A 916 17.75 20.16 -34.92
N TYR A 917 18.70 20.23 -35.86
CA TYR A 917 19.28 21.45 -36.41
C TYR A 917 18.32 22.18 -37.37
N LYS A 918 17.42 21.44 -38.01
CA LYS A 918 16.53 21.89 -39.09
C LYS A 918 17.32 22.49 -40.25
N ALA A 919 18.25 21.71 -40.81
CA ALA A 919 18.84 22.03 -42.11
C ALA A 919 17.72 22.11 -43.17
N VAL A 920 17.84 23.05 -44.11
CA VAL A 920 16.97 23.11 -45.31
C VAL A 920 17.68 22.50 -46.53
N ASP A 921 19.01 22.50 -46.51
CA ASP A 921 19.91 21.90 -47.49
C ASP A 921 21.06 21.25 -46.71
N MET A 922 21.62 20.13 -47.19
CA MET A 922 22.80 19.52 -46.59
C MET A 922 24.06 20.42 -46.72
N ASN A 923 24.04 21.34 -47.69
CA ASN A 923 25.08 22.34 -47.93
C ASN A 923 24.87 23.66 -47.17
N GLU A 924 23.88 23.74 -46.26
CA GLU A 924 23.59 24.95 -45.51
C GLU A 924 24.67 25.26 -44.45
N ASN A 925 25.44 26.33 -44.66
CA ASN A 925 26.46 26.81 -43.72
C ASN A 925 25.95 26.90 -42.26
N PHE A 926 26.80 26.53 -41.30
CA PHE A 926 26.50 26.41 -39.86
C PHE A 926 26.28 27.76 -39.11
N ASN A 927 25.34 28.57 -39.60
CA ASN A 927 25.04 29.92 -39.12
C ASN A 927 23.84 29.98 -38.16
N LYS A 928 23.04 28.91 -38.02
CA LYS A 928 21.90 28.86 -37.10
C LYS A 928 22.40 28.72 -35.66
N LYS A 929 22.11 29.70 -34.79
CA LYS A 929 22.41 29.62 -33.35
C LYS A 929 21.50 28.62 -32.65
N VAL A 930 21.94 27.36 -32.61
CA VAL A 930 21.26 26.23 -31.96
C VAL A 930 21.19 26.43 -30.44
N ARG A 931 20.15 27.13 -29.97
CA ARG A 931 19.82 27.14 -28.54
C ARG A 931 19.24 25.78 -28.16
N SER A 932 19.81 25.17 -27.12
CA SER A 932 19.39 23.89 -26.51
C SER A 932 19.32 22.66 -27.43
N PHE A 933 20.38 22.38 -28.19
CA PHE A 933 20.69 20.99 -28.55
C PHE A 933 21.44 20.31 -27.40
N ASP A 934 20.96 19.16 -26.96
CA ASP A 934 21.57 18.34 -25.91
C ASP A 934 22.08 17.04 -26.54
N ALA A 935 23.40 16.93 -26.67
CA ALA A 935 24.07 15.79 -27.31
C ALA A 935 23.89 14.47 -26.55
N SER A 936 23.36 14.47 -25.31
CA SER A 936 23.00 13.23 -24.61
C SER A 936 21.68 12.60 -25.11
N LEU A 937 20.93 13.29 -25.98
CA LEU A 937 19.66 12.81 -26.53
C LEU A 937 19.79 11.98 -27.83
N ILE A 938 20.98 11.97 -28.46
CA ILE A 938 21.33 11.09 -29.58
C ILE A 938 21.99 9.78 -29.07
N PRO A 939 22.06 8.70 -29.86
CA PRO A 939 22.76 7.49 -29.42
C PRO A 939 24.27 7.71 -29.25
N PRO A 940 24.97 6.85 -28.49
CA PRO A 940 26.45 6.82 -28.47
C PRO A 940 26.99 6.51 -29.88
N CYS A 941 28.24 6.92 -30.16
CA CYS A 941 28.86 6.62 -31.46
C CYS A 941 29.16 5.11 -31.60
N LYS A 942 29.50 4.69 -32.83
CA LYS A 942 29.70 3.27 -33.15
C LYS A 942 30.79 2.62 -32.29
N SER A 943 31.91 3.29 -32.00
CA SER A 943 32.96 2.74 -31.13
C SER A 943 32.59 2.73 -29.64
N GLU A 944 31.92 3.76 -29.11
CA GLU A 944 31.35 3.75 -27.75
C GLU A 944 30.37 2.58 -27.55
N LEU A 945 29.46 2.40 -28.52
CA LEU A 945 28.47 1.33 -28.50
C LEU A 945 29.11 -0.06 -28.64
N TYR A 946 30.17 -0.20 -29.44
CA TYR A 946 30.91 -1.46 -29.56
C TYR A 946 31.52 -1.88 -28.21
N GLN A 947 32.14 -0.96 -27.48
CA GLN A 947 32.64 -1.25 -26.12
C GLN A 947 31.50 -1.63 -25.15
N GLN A 948 30.33 -1.00 -25.27
CA GLN A 948 29.14 -1.36 -24.47
C GLN A 948 28.59 -2.75 -24.84
N VAL A 949 28.73 -3.18 -26.10
CA VAL A 949 28.35 -4.51 -26.61
C VAL A 949 29.33 -5.59 -26.16
N LEU A 950 30.64 -5.30 -26.17
CA LEU A 950 31.66 -6.18 -25.58
C LEU A 950 31.39 -6.41 -24.09
N ARG A 951 31.15 -5.34 -23.31
CA ARG A 951 30.78 -5.46 -21.89
C ARG A 951 29.49 -6.26 -21.69
N THR A 952 28.48 -6.02 -22.53
CA THR A 952 27.22 -6.78 -22.53
C THR A 952 27.48 -8.27 -22.70
N HIS A 953 28.33 -8.67 -23.66
CA HIS A 953 28.69 -10.06 -23.90
C HIS A 953 29.33 -10.70 -22.65
N TYR A 954 30.31 -10.05 -22.04
CA TYR A 954 30.99 -10.54 -20.85
C TYR A 954 30.04 -10.73 -19.66
N ILE A 955 29.26 -9.70 -19.29
CA ILE A 955 28.29 -9.78 -18.17
C ILE A 955 27.26 -10.88 -18.45
N SER A 956 26.79 -10.96 -19.70
CA SER A 956 25.84 -12.00 -20.10
C SER A 956 26.42 -13.40 -20.01
N SER A 957 27.73 -13.60 -20.20
CA SER A 957 28.34 -14.93 -20.04
C SER A 957 28.18 -15.45 -18.62
N ILE A 958 28.50 -14.62 -17.61
CA ILE A 958 28.37 -14.96 -16.18
C ILE A 958 26.91 -15.29 -15.84
N TRP A 959 25.97 -14.45 -16.28
CA TRP A 959 24.55 -14.61 -15.96
C TRP A 959 23.89 -15.79 -16.70
N LYS A 960 24.22 -16.01 -17.97
CA LYS A 960 23.64 -17.06 -18.82
C LYS A 960 24.15 -18.45 -18.47
N ASN A 961 25.39 -18.56 -18.01
CA ASN A 961 26.00 -19.81 -17.57
C ASN A 961 25.97 -19.94 -16.03
N ALA A 962 25.17 -19.15 -15.33
CA ALA A 962 25.00 -19.21 -13.87
C ALA A 962 24.43 -20.54 -13.33
N HIS A 963 24.03 -21.47 -14.21
CA HIS A 963 23.65 -22.85 -13.89
C HIS A 963 24.84 -23.82 -13.86
N ALA A 964 26.00 -23.44 -14.41
CA ALA A 964 27.25 -24.20 -14.37
C ALA A 964 28.09 -23.82 -13.12
N ASN A 965 29.08 -24.62 -12.74
CA ASN A 965 29.94 -24.36 -11.57
C ASN A 965 31.00 -23.27 -11.86
N GLU A 966 31.34 -23.10 -13.14
CA GLU A 966 32.19 -22.05 -13.68
C GLU A 966 31.38 -21.22 -14.69
N PRO A 967 30.99 -19.98 -14.36
CA PRO A 967 30.00 -19.23 -15.15
C PRO A 967 30.63 -18.39 -16.29
N THR A 968 31.95 -18.22 -16.31
CA THR A 968 32.66 -17.66 -17.47
C THR A 968 34.12 -18.06 -17.48
N SER A 969 34.69 -18.20 -18.67
CA SER A 969 36.12 -18.35 -18.93
C SER A 969 36.71 -17.13 -19.67
N LEU A 970 35.94 -16.05 -19.81
CA LEU A 970 36.36 -14.85 -20.53
C LEU A 970 37.21 -13.93 -19.65
N ASN A 971 38.13 -13.18 -20.28
CA ASN A 971 38.95 -12.17 -19.62
C ASN A 971 38.34 -10.76 -19.79
N PRO A 972 37.97 -10.02 -18.72
CA PRO A 972 37.31 -8.72 -18.87
C PRO A 972 38.14 -7.68 -19.63
N LEU A 973 39.48 -7.80 -19.66
CA LEU A 973 40.36 -6.90 -20.42
C LEU A 973 40.17 -6.99 -21.94
N GLU A 974 39.64 -8.09 -22.44
CA GLU A 974 39.32 -8.29 -23.87
C GLU A 974 37.92 -7.74 -24.22
N TYR A 975 37.05 -7.53 -23.22
CA TYR A 975 35.63 -7.25 -23.41
C TYR A 975 35.18 -5.85 -22.93
N GLY A 976 36.04 -4.83 -23.11
CA GLY A 976 35.65 -3.44 -22.87
C GLY A 976 35.83 -2.93 -21.44
N TRP A 977 36.69 -3.59 -20.65
CA TRP A 977 37.34 -3.00 -19.48
C TRP A 977 38.83 -2.76 -19.75
N MET A 978 39.45 -1.94 -18.90
CA MET A 978 40.89 -1.77 -18.81
C MET A 978 41.29 -1.73 -17.33
N GLU A 979 42.51 -2.13 -17.00
CA GLU A 979 43.01 -2.07 -15.63
C GLU A 979 43.66 -0.71 -15.34
N MET A 980 43.25 -0.08 -14.23
CA MET A 980 43.87 1.12 -13.67
C MET A 980 43.91 0.98 -12.15
N GLU A 981 45.07 1.23 -11.53
CA GLU A 981 45.25 1.20 -10.06
C GLU A 981 44.74 -0.10 -9.39
N ASN A 982 45.03 -1.26 -9.99
CA ASN A 982 44.59 -2.60 -9.53
C ASN A 982 43.04 -2.73 -9.47
N ARG A 983 42.34 -2.13 -10.43
CA ARG A 983 40.87 -2.13 -10.56
C ARG A 983 40.47 -2.15 -12.03
N TYR A 984 39.35 -2.78 -12.37
CA TYR A 984 38.78 -2.67 -13.71
C TYR A 984 37.90 -1.43 -13.84
N VAL A 985 38.18 -0.61 -14.85
CA VAL A 985 37.38 0.55 -15.25
C VAL A 985 36.89 0.36 -16.69
N PHE A 986 35.80 1.05 -17.07
CA PHE A 986 35.25 0.90 -18.42
C PHE A 986 36.19 1.50 -19.48
N LYS A 987 36.51 0.70 -20.50
CA LYS A 987 37.12 1.15 -21.75
C LYS A 987 36.01 1.83 -22.56
N TRP A 988 35.91 3.15 -22.47
CA TRP A 988 34.73 3.86 -23.02
C TRP A 988 34.71 3.93 -24.55
N PHE A 989 35.88 4.03 -25.17
CA PHE A 989 36.06 4.38 -26.59
C PHE A 989 37.44 3.89 -27.06
N GLU A 990 37.60 3.70 -28.38
CA GLU A 990 38.88 3.45 -29.06
C GLU A 990 38.95 4.30 -30.34
N GLY A 991 40.14 4.81 -30.67
CA GLY A 991 40.38 5.81 -31.70
C GLY A 991 40.73 7.17 -31.12
N ASP A 992 40.73 8.21 -31.97
CA ASP A 992 40.93 9.60 -31.54
C ASP A 992 39.60 10.26 -31.14
N GLN A 993 39.56 10.90 -29.97
CA GLN A 993 38.33 11.50 -29.43
C GLN A 993 37.90 12.79 -30.16
N LEU A 994 38.78 13.34 -30.99
CA LEU A 994 38.55 14.46 -31.89
C LEU A 994 39.27 14.13 -33.22
N PRO A 995 38.69 14.45 -34.39
CA PRO A 995 39.42 14.33 -35.66
C PRO A 995 40.67 15.23 -35.64
N CYS A 996 41.78 14.74 -36.18
CA CYS A 996 43.04 15.48 -36.20
C CYS A 996 42.98 16.70 -37.12
N PHE A 997 42.22 16.61 -38.22
CA PHE A 997 42.05 17.68 -39.20
C PHE A 997 40.59 17.85 -39.62
N VAL A 998 40.25 19.04 -40.12
CA VAL A 998 38.87 19.37 -40.58
C VAL A 998 38.51 18.63 -41.88
N SER A 999 39.51 18.18 -42.64
CA SER A 999 39.34 17.25 -43.77
C SER A 999 38.64 15.95 -43.36
N ASP A 1000 38.91 15.47 -42.15
CA ASP A 1000 38.51 14.14 -41.68
C ASP A 1000 37.01 14.08 -41.30
N LEU A 1001 36.33 15.23 -41.39
CA LEU A 1001 34.88 15.41 -41.22
C LEU A 1001 34.13 15.51 -42.56
N ILE A 1002 34.83 15.54 -43.70
CA ILE A 1002 34.24 15.64 -45.03
C ILE A 1002 34.28 14.27 -45.69
N LEU A 1003 33.12 13.62 -45.77
CA LEU A 1003 32.93 12.44 -46.62
C LEU A 1003 32.94 12.91 -48.08
N ASN A 1004 34.06 12.70 -48.79
CA ASN A 1004 34.14 12.94 -50.23
C ASN A 1004 33.19 11.97 -50.96
N PRO A 1005 32.25 12.45 -51.81
CA PRO A 1005 31.36 11.59 -52.58
C PRO A 1005 32.00 10.87 -53.78
N GLU A 1006 33.31 11.01 -54.00
CA GLU A 1006 33.98 10.71 -55.28
C GLU A 1006 34.68 9.33 -55.34
N GLU A 1007 34.44 8.42 -54.38
CA GLU A 1007 34.93 7.02 -54.44
C GLU A 1007 33.80 5.98 -54.31
N SER A 1008 32.81 6.06 -55.22
CA SER A 1008 31.96 4.91 -55.56
C SER A 1008 31.47 4.97 -57.02
N ASP A 1009 32.40 5.01 -57.98
CA ASP A 1009 32.09 4.63 -59.36
C ASP A 1009 31.61 3.16 -59.38
N LEU A 1010 30.39 2.91 -59.87
CA LEU A 1010 30.18 2.20 -61.15
C LEU A 1010 28.68 1.97 -61.46
N GLU A 1011 28.37 2.14 -62.74
CA GLU A 1011 27.25 1.54 -63.49
C GLU A 1011 25.80 2.01 -63.14
N ASP A 1012 25.38 3.09 -63.82
CA ASP A 1012 23.99 3.33 -64.19
C ASP A 1012 23.47 2.21 -65.13
N GLU A 1013 22.20 1.80 -65.00
CA GLU A 1013 21.33 1.57 -66.17
C GLU A 1013 19.82 1.58 -65.81
N ASP A 1014 19.10 2.43 -66.55
CA ASP A 1014 17.68 2.44 -66.94
C ASP A 1014 16.48 2.26 -65.95
N ASP A 1015 15.61 3.28 -66.04
CA ASP A 1015 14.14 3.25 -66.06
C ASP A 1015 13.35 2.25 -65.18
N LEU A 1016 12.53 2.82 -64.28
CA LEU A 1016 11.08 2.90 -64.57
C LEU A 1016 10.36 3.92 -63.69
N SER A 1017 9.45 4.68 -64.31
CA SER A 1017 8.57 5.63 -63.63
C SER A 1017 7.33 4.95 -63.01
N LEU A 1018 6.76 5.55 -61.96
CA LEU A 1018 5.37 6.06 -61.98
C LEU A 1018 4.92 6.76 -60.68
N SER A 1019 4.21 7.87 -60.88
CA SER A 1019 3.16 8.50 -60.05
C SER A 1019 3.18 8.39 -58.51
N GLU A 1020 3.28 9.57 -57.88
CA GLU A 1020 2.27 10.13 -56.97
C GLU A 1020 1.05 9.25 -56.62
N ASP A 1021 0.74 9.10 -55.33
CA ASP A 1021 -0.54 9.62 -54.82
C ASP A 1021 -0.39 9.98 -53.32
N ASP A 1022 -1.17 10.96 -52.85
CA ASP A 1022 -1.20 11.42 -51.45
C ASP A 1022 -2.27 10.66 -50.66
N SER A 1023 -1.98 10.32 -49.40
CA SER A 1023 -3.01 10.24 -48.35
C SER A 1023 -2.42 10.41 -46.96
N GLU A 1024 -2.91 11.40 -46.24
CA GLU A 1024 -2.85 11.45 -44.77
C GLU A 1024 -3.73 10.35 -44.18
N ASP A 1025 -3.37 9.78 -43.03
CA ASP A 1025 -4.34 9.62 -41.94
C ASP A 1025 -3.65 9.42 -40.58
N GLU A 1026 -4.30 9.87 -39.50
CA GLU A 1026 -3.74 9.81 -38.14
C GLU A 1026 -4.03 8.47 -37.45
N ASN A 1027 -3.04 7.87 -36.76
CA ASN A 1027 -3.17 7.11 -35.48
C ASN A 1027 -1.81 6.62 -34.94
#